data_AF-A0AB38B3A4-F1
#
_entry.id   AF-A0AB38B3A4-F1
#
_cell.length_a   1.000
_cell.length_b   1.000
_cell.length_c   1.000
_cell.angle_alpha   90.00
_cell.angle_beta   90.00
_cell.angle_gamma   90.00
#
_symmetry.space_group_name_H-M   'P 1'
#
loop_
_entity.id
_entity.type
_entity.pdbx_description
1 polymer ?
#
loop_
_entity_poly.entity_id
_entity_poly.type
_entity_poly.pdbx_seq_one_letter_code
_entity_poly.pdbx_strand_id
1 'polypeptide(L)'
;MTSEPVPAQHASVLPMRDRPGDHATRIPPNDVDAEQAVVGALMLAPDVIAEVAAVMDPADHYRPAHETIHRAILHLHSQGQRADPITLGHHLEQVGDLHRVGGRTYLHTLLDAVPTAANAGYYAEIVHDLARRRRSIEAGTRIVQAGLSPDTTAEDLREALALGAETLPTAWAEPIPLNHQPKPPAFPTSVLPAWLREFVEGLAEETQTPPDLAGTLALAVLATTAGGRVIVQLRGRWREPTNLFTVVALPPGNRKSAVFSAMTAPLRAAEKLLASQAAGRIAEAEVTAKMAREAADKAATQAAKAEGPERDGLTAEAIALAQAADSLDIPAKPRLLADDSTPETVTTLMSEQGGRLSVMSAEGGIFDIIAGRYSGTPNMEVFLKGHAGDWLRVDRRTREENIDEPALTMGLAVQPDVLADIGHNRGFDGRGLLARFLYSLPESLVGYRKANPAPVPDHVAERYDRTITALTLSLAEWTDPAVLRLTPEADQALSAYDQHIEPQLRPRGGRLGHITKWASKLVGATARIAGLLHLAQHLDNGYTQPITGETMNAAIEIGEYFATHALTVFDLMGADTTLARARTLLSVLEDNGWESVSRRDLFAKLSRSEFPSVGDLEPVTVLLEEHGYLRIATPPRTGKRGRPPAPRYLLHPQLREAKA
;
A
#
# COMPACT_ATOMS: atom_id res chain seq x y z
N MET A 1 49.89 9.61 -68.16
CA MET A 1 50.57 9.75 -66.85
C MET A 1 49.82 10.86 -66.10
N THR A 2 48.75 10.55 -65.36
CA THR A 2 48.67 9.98 -64.00
C THR A 2 49.07 10.95 -62.89
N SER A 3 48.31 10.85 -61.79
CA SER A 3 48.39 11.46 -60.45
C SER A 3 47.86 12.90 -60.31
N GLU A 4 46.93 13.24 -59.41
CA GLU A 4 46.00 12.51 -58.53
C GLU A 4 45.16 13.61 -57.82
N PRO A 5 43.84 13.45 -57.59
CA PRO A 5 43.09 14.39 -56.76
C PRO A 5 43.24 14.04 -55.27
N VAL A 6 43.53 15.07 -54.47
CA VAL A 6 43.62 15.07 -53.00
C VAL A 6 42.31 14.53 -52.37
N PRO A 7 42.34 13.69 -51.32
CA PRO A 7 41.13 13.08 -50.77
C PRO A 7 40.30 14.08 -49.96
N ALA A 8 38.99 14.09 -50.19
CA ALA A 8 38.02 14.76 -49.33
C ALA A 8 37.93 14.04 -47.97
N GLN A 9 38.17 14.79 -46.89
CA GLN A 9 38.05 14.37 -45.51
C GLN A 9 36.57 14.19 -45.12
N HIS A 10 35.96 13.06 -45.46
CA HIS A 10 34.76 12.55 -44.78
C HIS A 10 35.18 11.50 -43.76
N ALA A 11 35.64 11.97 -42.59
CA ALA A 11 35.98 11.10 -41.47
C ALA A 11 35.34 11.64 -40.17
N SER A 12 34.02 11.43 -40.02
CA SER A 12 33.34 11.51 -38.71
C SER A 12 31.89 10.99 -38.70
N VAL A 13 31.53 10.04 -39.58
CA VAL A 13 30.37 9.18 -39.34
C VAL A 13 30.94 7.82 -38.95
N LEU A 14 30.98 7.54 -37.64
CA LEU A 14 31.23 6.18 -37.18
C LEU A 14 30.05 5.32 -37.68
N PRO A 15 30.28 4.23 -38.44
CA PRO A 15 29.21 3.28 -38.70
C PRO A 15 28.74 2.74 -37.35
N MET A 16 27.41 2.65 -37.15
CA MET A 16 26.87 1.87 -36.04
C MET A 16 27.55 0.50 -36.10
N ARG A 17 28.33 0.18 -35.07
CA ARG A 17 28.89 -1.16 -34.92
C ARG A 17 27.71 -2.11 -34.84
N ASP A 18 27.51 -2.92 -35.89
CA ASP A 18 26.77 -4.16 -35.77
C ASP A 18 27.43 -4.98 -34.66
N ARG A 19 26.77 -5.08 -33.52
CA ARG A 19 27.07 -6.13 -32.55
C ARG A 19 26.58 -7.43 -33.19
N PRO A 20 27.45 -8.42 -33.46
CA PRO A 20 26.99 -9.72 -33.93
C PRO A 20 26.25 -10.38 -32.77
N GLY A 21 24.91 -10.38 -32.82
CA GLY A 21 24.07 -11.00 -31.80
C GLY A 21 22.59 -10.60 -31.75
N ASP A 22 22.12 -9.55 -32.43
CA ASP A 22 20.76 -9.03 -32.21
C ASP A 22 19.83 -9.08 -33.44
N HIS A 23 19.96 -10.13 -34.27
CA HIS A 23 18.84 -10.60 -35.10
C HIS A 23 18.03 -11.66 -34.35
N ALA A 24 17.75 -11.42 -33.06
CA ALA A 24 16.60 -12.06 -32.46
C ALA A 24 15.39 -11.56 -33.25
N THR A 25 14.60 -12.48 -33.82
CA THR A 25 13.27 -12.23 -34.36
C THR A 25 12.48 -11.37 -33.36
N ARG A 26 12.50 -10.05 -33.54
CA ARG A 26 11.79 -9.11 -32.67
C ARG A 26 10.31 -9.26 -32.99
N ILE A 27 9.66 -10.11 -32.22
CA ILE A 27 8.20 -10.19 -32.20
C ILE A 27 7.71 -8.76 -31.90
N PRO A 28 6.86 -8.16 -32.77
CA PRO A 28 6.33 -6.82 -32.52
C PRO A 28 5.67 -6.74 -31.13
N PRO A 29 5.76 -5.61 -30.40
CA PRO A 29 5.15 -5.47 -29.08
C PRO A 29 3.68 -5.89 -29.07
N ASN A 30 3.32 -6.87 -28.26
CA ASN A 30 1.97 -7.41 -28.13
C ASN A 30 1.76 -7.99 -26.74
N ASP A 31 0.50 -8.10 -26.34
CA ASP A 31 0.05 -8.77 -25.12
C ASP A 31 -1.21 -9.54 -25.48
N VAL A 32 -1.05 -10.83 -25.77
CA VAL A 32 -2.14 -11.68 -26.24
C VAL A 32 -3.17 -11.90 -25.14
N ASP A 33 -2.73 -11.95 -23.88
CA ASP A 33 -3.62 -12.19 -22.73
C ASP A 33 -4.54 -10.97 -22.52
N ALA A 34 -4.00 -9.76 -22.66
CA ALA A 34 -4.80 -8.53 -22.66
C ALA A 34 -5.80 -8.48 -23.82
N GLU A 35 -5.40 -8.86 -25.05
CA GLU A 35 -6.33 -8.91 -26.19
C GLU A 35 -7.45 -9.93 -25.98
N GLN A 36 -7.14 -11.10 -25.40
CA GLN A 36 -8.13 -12.12 -25.08
C GLN A 36 -9.11 -11.62 -24.02
N ALA A 37 -8.61 -10.96 -22.97
CA ALA A 37 -9.44 -10.36 -21.93
C ALA A 37 -10.37 -9.27 -22.47
N VAL A 38 -9.91 -8.41 -23.39
CA VAL A 38 -10.75 -7.40 -24.04
C VAL A 38 -11.87 -8.05 -24.84
N VAL A 39 -11.54 -8.94 -25.77
CA VAL A 39 -12.55 -9.57 -26.65
C VAL A 39 -13.52 -10.43 -25.86
N GLY A 40 -13.05 -11.12 -24.83
CA GLY A 40 -13.89 -11.86 -23.89
C GLY A 40 -14.84 -10.95 -23.10
N ALA A 41 -14.35 -9.83 -22.57
CA ALA A 41 -15.17 -8.90 -21.80
C ALA A 41 -16.28 -8.27 -22.65
N LEU A 42 -15.98 -7.94 -23.91
CA LEU A 42 -16.96 -7.43 -24.88
C LEU A 42 -18.09 -8.43 -25.18
N MET A 43 -17.84 -9.73 -25.10
CA MET A 43 -18.86 -10.77 -25.23
C MET A 43 -19.67 -11.01 -23.94
N LEU A 44 -19.04 -10.77 -22.78
CA LEU A 44 -19.64 -10.99 -21.47
C LEU A 44 -20.61 -9.86 -21.09
N ALA A 45 -20.19 -8.60 -21.27
CA ALA A 45 -20.83 -7.40 -20.75
C ALA A 45 -21.02 -6.34 -21.87
N PRO A 46 -22.25 -6.16 -22.41
CA PRO A 46 -22.50 -5.22 -23.51
C PRO A 46 -22.31 -3.74 -23.18
N ASP A 47 -22.41 -3.37 -21.90
CA ASP A 47 -22.20 -2.03 -21.35
C ASP A 47 -20.75 -1.56 -21.50
N VAL A 48 -19.82 -2.50 -21.49
CA VAL A 48 -18.37 -2.25 -21.61
C VAL A 48 -17.95 -1.91 -23.06
N ILE A 49 -18.79 -2.21 -24.05
CA ILE A 49 -18.50 -1.96 -25.48
C ILE A 49 -18.23 -0.47 -25.74
N ALA A 50 -19.02 0.43 -25.14
CA ALA A 50 -18.86 1.87 -25.33
C ALA A 50 -17.56 2.41 -24.71
N GLU A 51 -17.17 1.86 -23.55
CA GLU A 51 -15.93 2.22 -22.85
C GLU A 51 -14.70 1.79 -23.65
N VAL A 52 -14.66 0.54 -24.11
CA VAL A 52 -13.54 0.02 -24.91
C VAL A 52 -13.42 0.74 -26.25
N ALA A 53 -14.55 1.05 -26.90
CA ALA A 53 -14.56 1.78 -28.18
C ALA A 53 -14.06 3.23 -28.04
N ALA A 54 -14.08 3.81 -26.84
CA ALA A 54 -13.49 5.14 -26.60
C ALA A 54 -11.95 5.10 -26.47
N VAL A 55 -11.38 3.92 -26.21
CA VAL A 55 -9.96 3.74 -25.90
C VAL A 55 -9.18 3.11 -27.05
N MET A 56 -9.76 2.12 -27.75
CA MET A 56 -9.05 1.38 -28.80
C MET A 56 -9.92 1.09 -30.02
N ASP A 57 -9.27 1.02 -31.19
CA ASP A 57 -9.89 0.55 -32.43
C ASP A 57 -9.72 -0.97 -32.58
N PRO A 58 -10.60 -1.69 -33.30
CA PRO A 58 -10.39 -3.10 -33.61
C PRO A 58 -9.03 -3.40 -34.28
N ALA A 59 -8.49 -2.44 -35.04
CA ALA A 59 -7.19 -2.55 -35.70
C ALA A 59 -6.00 -2.46 -34.73
N ASP A 60 -6.22 -2.10 -33.46
CA ASP A 60 -5.19 -2.10 -32.43
C ASP A 60 -4.84 -3.51 -31.92
N HIS A 61 -5.62 -4.54 -32.28
CA HIS A 61 -5.26 -5.93 -31.96
C HIS A 61 -4.04 -6.38 -32.78
N TYR A 62 -3.08 -7.05 -32.14
CA TYR A 62 -1.97 -7.71 -32.82
C TYR A 62 -2.44 -8.96 -33.57
N ARG A 63 -3.40 -9.72 -33.01
CA ARG A 63 -3.94 -10.91 -33.67
C ARG A 63 -5.08 -10.55 -34.62
N PRO A 64 -4.99 -10.89 -35.92
CA PRO A 64 -6.08 -10.66 -36.88
C PRO A 64 -7.40 -11.35 -36.49
N ALA A 65 -7.32 -12.47 -35.77
CA ALA A 65 -8.49 -13.15 -35.24
C ALA A 65 -9.24 -12.26 -34.23
N HIS A 66 -8.54 -11.58 -33.32
CA HIS A 66 -9.15 -10.70 -32.33
C HIS A 66 -9.73 -9.43 -32.95
N GLU A 67 -9.03 -8.85 -33.94
CA GLU A 67 -9.56 -7.74 -34.76
C GLU A 67 -10.91 -8.13 -35.41
N THR A 68 -10.95 -9.30 -36.04
CA THR A 68 -12.14 -9.80 -36.75
C THR A 68 -13.30 -10.03 -35.79
N ILE A 69 -13.03 -10.65 -34.63
CA ILE A 69 -14.05 -10.88 -33.59
C ILE A 69 -14.55 -9.54 -33.02
N HIS A 70 -13.66 -8.61 -32.69
CA HIS A 70 -14.03 -7.29 -32.16
C HIS A 70 -14.90 -6.51 -33.16
N ARG A 71 -14.54 -6.51 -34.46
CA ARG A 71 -15.34 -5.86 -35.50
C ARG A 71 -16.74 -6.48 -35.64
N ALA A 72 -16.84 -7.82 -35.53
CA ALA A 72 -18.12 -8.52 -35.55
C ALA A 72 -18.99 -8.20 -34.33
N ILE A 73 -18.39 -8.03 -33.14
CA ILE A 73 -19.09 -7.59 -31.93
C ILE A 73 -19.68 -6.18 -32.12
N LEU A 74 -18.89 -5.24 -32.63
CA LEU A 74 -19.36 -3.88 -32.91
C LEU A 74 -20.48 -3.86 -33.96
N HIS A 75 -20.39 -4.71 -34.98
CA HIS A 75 -21.45 -4.85 -35.99
C HIS A 75 -22.76 -5.32 -35.38
N LEU A 76 -22.74 -6.40 -34.59
CA LEU A 76 -23.95 -6.91 -33.91
C LEU A 76 -24.52 -5.88 -32.93
N HIS A 77 -23.65 -5.19 -32.18
CA HIS A 77 -24.05 -4.12 -31.26
C HIS A 77 -24.74 -2.96 -31.99
N SER A 78 -24.23 -2.56 -33.16
CA SER A 78 -24.85 -1.50 -33.99
C SER A 78 -26.24 -1.86 -34.52
N GLN A 79 -26.56 -3.17 -34.58
CA GLN A 79 -27.88 -3.68 -34.95
C GLN A 79 -28.79 -3.92 -33.74
N GLY A 80 -28.36 -3.52 -32.53
CA GLY A 80 -29.08 -3.73 -31.28
C GLY A 80 -29.09 -5.19 -30.82
N GLN A 81 -28.19 -6.04 -31.34
CA GLN A 81 -28.07 -7.44 -30.96
C GLN A 81 -26.94 -7.64 -29.94
N ARG A 82 -27.14 -8.57 -29.01
CA ARG A 82 -26.11 -8.95 -28.03
C ARG A 82 -25.11 -9.90 -28.68
N ALA A 83 -23.82 -9.59 -28.56
CA ALA A 83 -22.74 -10.39 -29.15
C ALA A 83 -22.19 -11.45 -28.17
N ASP A 84 -23.04 -12.38 -27.71
CA ASP A 84 -22.58 -13.54 -26.94
C ASP A 84 -21.92 -14.62 -27.85
N PRO A 85 -21.19 -15.62 -27.32
CA PRO A 85 -20.47 -16.59 -28.15
C PRO A 85 -21.35 -17.38 -29.13
N ILE A 86 -22.64 -17.56 -28.82
CA ILE A 86 -23.58 -18.29 -29.67
C ILE A 86 -23.98 -17.41 -30.85
N THR A 87 -24.40 -16.18 -30.57
CA THR A 87 -24.86 -15.20 -31.57
C THR A 87 -23.70 -14.75 -32.45
N LEU A 88 -22.55 -14.47 -31.84
CA LEU A 88 -21.32 -14.12 -32.54
C LEU A 88 -20.80 -15.29 -33.37
N GLY A 89 -20.86 -16.51 -32.84
CA GLY A 89 -20.48 -17.72 -33.58
C GLY A 89 -21.35 -17.95 -34.82
N HIS A 90 -22.67 -17.74 -34.73
CA HIS A 90 -23.57 -17.82 -35.88
C HIS A 90 -23.23 -16.73 -36.92
N HIS A 91 -23.07 -15.48 -36.48
CA HIS A 91 -22.74 -14.36 -37.38
C HIS A 91 -21.42 -14.61 -38.13
N LEU A 92 -20.37 -15.02 -37.42
CA LEU A 92 -19.07 -15.36 -38.00
C LEU A 92 -19.14 -16.54 -38.99
N GLU A 93 -20.06 -17.49 -38.78
CA GLU A 93 -20.30 -18.61 -39.69
C GLU A 93 -20.96 -18.14 -41.00
N GLN A 94 -21.94 -17.24 -40.90
CA GLN A 94 -22.63 -16.67 -42.05
C GLN A 94 -21.70 -15.84 -42.95
N VAL A 95 -20.77 -15.08 -42.37
CA VAL A 95 -19.80 -14.28 -43.13
C VAL A 95 -18.55 -15.07 -43.54
N GLY A 96 -18.46 -16.36 -43.15
CA GLY A 96 -17.38 -17.27 -43.55
C GLY A 96 -16.07 -17.12 -42.77
N ASP A 97 -16.04 -16.33 -41.70
CA ASP A 97 -14.83 -16.05 -40.90
C ASP A 97 -14.67 -16.94 -39.66
N LEU A 98 -15.69 -17.72 -39.28
CA LEU A 98 -15.68 -18.56 -38.07
C LEU A 98 -14.47 -19.49 -37.98
N HIS A 99 -14.09 -20.14 -39.08
CA HIS A 99 -12.91 -21.02 -39.11
C HIS A 99 -11.59 -20.22 -38.98
N ARG A 100 -11.54 -18.99 -39.49
CA ARG A 100 -10.34 -18.14 -39.47
C ARG A 100 -10.02 -17.59 -38.09
N VAL A 101 -11.04 -17.45 -37.24
CA VAL A 101 -10.89 -16.93 -35.87
C VAL A 101 -10.69 -18.04 -34.82
N GLY A 102 -10.61 -19.31 -35.22
CA GLY A 102 -10.38 -20.45 -34.30
C GLY A 102 -11.63 -21.27 -33.95
N GLY A 103 -12.78 -20.99 -34.59
CA GLY A 103 -14.02 -21.73 -34.40
C GLY A 103 -14.77 -21.39 -33.12
N ARG A 104 -15.94 -22.02 -32.92
CA ARG A 104 -16.82 -21.74 -31.76
C ARG A 104 -16.15 -22.03 -30.42
N THR A 105 -15.28 -23.04 -30.37
CA THR A 105 -14.52 -23.40 -29.15
C THR A 105 -13.64 -22.25 -28.68
N TYR A 106 -13.00 -21.53 -29.61
CA TYR A 106 -12.13 -20.41 -29.25
C TYR A 106 -12.91 -19.24 -28.64
N LEU A 107 -14.13 -18.97 -29.11
CA LEU A 107 -14.99 -17.93 -28.52
C LEU A 107 -15.33 -18.22 -27.05
N HIS A 108 -15.48 -19.49 -26.67
CA HIS A 108 -15.68 -19.88 -25.27
C HIS A 108 -14.38 -19.75 -24.46
N THR A 109 -13.22 -20.13 -25.03
CA THR A 109 -11.91 -19.92 -24.38
C THR A 109 -11.64 -18.43 -24.10
N LEU A 110 -12.08 -17.54 -24.98
CA LEU A 110 -11.96 -16.09 -24.77
C LEU A 110 -12.82 -15.59 -23.59
N LEU A 111 -13.97 -16.21 -23.31
CA LEU A 111 -14.75 -15.89 -22.11
C LEU A 111 -14.04 -16.36 -20.83
N ASP A 112 -13.46 -17.54 -20.85
CA ASP A 112 -12.76 -18.12 -19.69
C ASP A 112 -11.49 -17.33 -19.34
N ALA A 113 -10.91 -16.60 -20.30
CA ALA A 113 -9.74 -15.75 -20.12
C ALA A 113 -10.04 -14.42 -19.41
N VAL A 114 -11.31 -14.07 -19.16
CA VAL A 114 -11.71 -12.79 -18.54
C VAL A 114 -11.78 -12.93 -17.03
N PRO A 115 -10.90 -12.28 -16.25
CA PRO A 115 -10.99 -12.31 -14.78
C PRO A 115 -12.21 -11.53 -14.28
N THR A 116 -12.50 -10.39 -14.91
CA THR A 116 -13.70 -9.57 -14.68
C THR A 116 -13.91 -8.63 -15.87
N ALA A 117 -15.15 -8.47 -16.33
CA ALA A 117 -15.48 -7.53 -17.42
C ALA A 117 -15.29 -6.06 -17.01
N ALA A 118 -15.29 -5.76 -15.71
CA ALA A 118 -15.12 -4.39 -15.20
C ALA A 118 -13.75 -3.78 -15.50
N ASN A 119 -12.73 -4.60 -15.82
CA ASN A 119 -11.38 -4.15 -16.13
C ASN A 119 -11.09 -4.03 -17.63
N ALA A 120 -12.11 -4.13 -18.49
CA ALA A 120 -11.88 -4.16 -19.94
C ALA A 120 -11.29 -2.86 -20.48
N GLY A 121 -11.65 -1.69 -19.93
CA GLY A 121 -11.03 -0.41 -20.29
C GLY A 121 -9.52 -0.42 -20.02
N TYR A 122 -9.10 -0.93 -18.86
CA TYR A 122 -7.69 -1.10 -18.52
C TYR A 122 -6.95 -2.03 -19.49
N TYR A 123 -7.53 -3.19 -19.84
CA TYR A 123 -6.91 -4.07 -20.82
C TYR A 123 -6.88 -3.45 -22.24
N ALA A 124 -7.89 -2.65 -22.59
CA ALA A 124 -7.93 -1.92 -23.85
C ALA A 124 -6.81 -0.86 -23.95
N GLU A 125 -6.51 -0.15 -22.84
CA GLU A 125 -5.37 0.78 -22.77
C GLU A 125 -4.04 0.08 -23.04
N ILE A 126 -3.82 -1.11 -22.45
CA ILE A 126 -2.61 -1.92 -22.69
C ILE A 126 -2.47 -2.27 -24.18
N VAL A 127 -3.55 -2.75 -24.80
CA VAL A 127 -3.55 -3.13 -26.22
C VAL A 127 -3.30 -1.91 -27.11
N HIS A 128 -3.93 -0.78 -26.80
CA HIS A 128 -3.77 0.47 -27.54
C HIS A 128 -2.32 1.02 -27.46
N ASP A 129 -1.72 1.03 -26.28
CA ASP A 129 -0.33 1.47 -26.09
C ASP A 129 0.67 0.58 -26.84
N LEU A 130 0.44 -0.73 -26.85
CA LEU A 130 1.25 -1.67 -27.61
C LEU A 130 1.06 -1.47 -29.12
N ALA A 131 -0.17 -1.17 -29.57
CA ALA A 131 -0.45 -0.85 -30.98
C ALA A 131 0.27 0.43 -31.42
N ARG A 132 0.29 1.48 -30.60
CA ARG A 132 1.07 2.71 -30.87
C ARG A 132 2.56 2.42 -31.02
N ARG A 133 3.12 1.55 -30.17
CA ARG A 133 4.51 1.10 -30.29
C ARG A 133 4.76 0.33 -31.58
N ARG A 134 3.84 -0.57 -31.99
CA ARG A 134 3.94 -1.27 -33.28
C ARG A 134 3.89 -0.32 -34.46
N ARG A 135 2.94 0.63 -34.49
CA ARG A 135 2.86 1.67 -35.53
C ARG A 135 4.13 2.51 -35.63
N SER A 136 4.74 2.84 -34.48
CA SER A 136 6.02 3.56 -34.44
C SER A 136 7.17 2.74 -35.04
N ILE A 137 7.22 1.44 -34.74
CA ILE A 137 8.21 0.52 -35.32
C ILE A 137 8.01 0.39 -36.83
N GLU A 138 6.77 0.26 -37.29
CA GLU A 138 6.44 0.19 -38.72
C GLU A 138 6.78 1.48 -39.46
N ALA A 139 6.50 2.64 -38.85
CA ALA A 139 6.88 3.94 -39.38
C ALA A 139 8.41 4.07 -39.48
N GLY A 140 9.14 3.73 -38.41
CA GLY A 140 10.60 3.70 -38.42
C GLY A 140 11.18 2.75 -39.47
N THR A 141 10.58 1.57 -39.62
CA THR A 141 10.99 0.58 -40.64
C THR A 141 10.74 1.10 -42.05
N ARG A 142 9.59 1.73 -42.31
CA ARG A 142 9.29 2.37 -43.60
C ARG A 142 10.28 3.49 -43.94
N ILE A 143 10.65 4.33 -42.96
CA ILE A 143 11.64 5.38 -43.14
C ILE A 143 13.02 4.79 -43.48
N VAL A 144 13.43 3.74 -42.78
CA VAL A 144 14.70 3.05 -43.06
C VAL A 144 14.69 2.43 -44.46
N GLN A 145 13.61 1.75 -44.84
CA GLN A 145 13.51 1.16 -46.19
C GLN A 145 13.47 2.21 -47.29
N ALA A 146 12.75 3.32 -47.09
CA ALA A 146 12.75 4.44 -48.01
C ALA A 146 14.16 5.03 -48.16
N GLY A 147 14.90 5.18 -47.06
CA GLY A 147 16.29 5.66 -47.07
C GLY A 147 17.31 4.73 -47.74
N LEU A 148 17.01 3.43 -47.85
CA LEU A 148 17.88 2.42 -48.47
C LEU A 148 17.57 2.17 -49.94
N SER A 149 16.40 2.61 -50.43
CA SER A 149 16.00 2.42 -51.83
C SER A 149 16.67 3.46 -52.74
N PRO A 150 17.34 3.03 -53.83
CA PRO A 150 18.10 3.93 -54.72
C PRO A 150 17.21 4.89 -55.54
N ASP A 151 15.91 4.60 -55.65
CA ASP A 151 14.93 5.38 -56.40
C ASP A 151 14.15 6.40 -55.54
N THR A 152 14.40 6.44 -54.22
CA THR A 152 13.71 7.36 -53.30
C THR A 152 14.30 8.76 -53.40
N THR A 153 13.50 9.76 -53.75
CA THR A 153 13.95 11.16 -53.74
C THR A 153 13.97 11.74 -52.33
N ALA A 154 14.70 12.85 -52.15
CA ALA A 154 14.72 13.56 -50.87
C ALA A 154 13.32 14.07 -50.45
N GLU A 155 12.43 14.28 -51.42
CA GLU A 155 11.05 14.71 -51.19
C GLU A 155 10.18 13.54 -50.70
N ASP A 156 10.34 12.34 -51.28
CA ASP A 156 9.67 11.11 -50.85
C ASP A 156 10.07 10.71 -49.42
N LEU A 157 11.36 10.87 -49.06
CA LEU A 157 11.85 10.67 -47.69
C LEU A 157 11.24 11.68 -46.72
N ARG A 158 11.06 12.93 -47.14
CA ARG A 158 10.45 13.99 -46.32
C ARG A 158 8.97 13.75 -46.12
N GLU A 159 8.27 13.25 -47.14
CA GLU A 159 6.87 12.85 -47.07
C GLU A 159 6.68 11.59 -46.22
N ALA A 160 7.56 10.58 -46.33
CA ALA A 160 7.57 9.41 -45.46
C ALA A 160 7.87 9.76 -43.99
N LEU A 161 8.75 10.73 -43.74
CA LEU A 161 8.98 11.31 -42.41
C LEU A 161 7.76 12.10 -41.90
N ALA A 162 6.99 12.72 -42.79
CA ALA A 162 5.75 13.44 -42.45
C ALA A 162 4.56 12.50 -42.22
N LEU A 163 4.50 11.34 -42.91
CA LEU A 163 3.48 10.30 -42.74
C LEU A 163 3.77 9.35 -41.56
N GLY A 164 5.04 9.17 -41.21
CA GLY A 164 5.49 8.46 -40.00
C GLY A 164 5.50 9.34 -38.75
N ALA A 165 5.42 10.66 -38.93
CA ALA A 165 4.99 11.57 -37.89
C ALA A 165 3.45 11.54 -37.86
N GLU A 166 2.88 10.62 -37.07
CA GLU A 166 1.78 11.10 -36.23
C GLU A 166 2.33 12.37 -35.60
N THR A 167 1.76 13.51 -36.00
CA THR A 167 2.18 14.84 -35.58
C THR A 167 2.56 14.79 -34.11
N LEU A 168 3.87 14.81 -33.79
CA LEU A 168 4.30 15.20 -32.46
C LEU A 168 3.63 16.54 -32.26
N PRO A 169 2.68 16.67 -31.33
CA PRO A 169 1.81 17.82 -31.34
C PRO A 169 2.69 19.05 -31.14
N THR A 170 2.65 19.93 -32.14
CA THR A 170 3.13 21.32 -32.01
C THR A 170 2.28 22.06 -30.97
N ALA A 171 1.08 21.55 -30.70
CA ALA A 171 0.32 21.83 -29.49
C ALA A 171 1.00 21.19 -28.27
N TRP A 172 1.08 21.92 -27.17
CA TRP A 172 1.36 21.29 -25.90
C TRP A 172 0.21 20.31 -25.59
N ALA A 173 0.54 19.06 -25.25
CA ALA A 173 -0.45 18.15 -24.68
C ALA A 173 -0.86 18.71 -23.30
N GLU A 174 -2.09 18.48 -22.85
CA GLU A 174 -2.48 18.89 -21.50
C GLU A 174 -1.48 18.30 -20.49
N PRO A 175 -0.92 19.14 -19.62
CA PRO A 175 0.08 18.69 -18.68
C PRO A 175 -0.60 17.74 -17.70
N ILE A 176 0.03 16.59 -17.47
CA ILE A 176 -0.46 15.59 -16.52
C ILE A 176 -0.19 16.16 -15.14
N PRO A 177 -1.23 16.39 -14.30
CA PRO A 177 -1.02 16.89 -12.95
C PRO A 177 0.11 16.13 -12.25
N LEU A 178 1.03 16.84 -11.59
CA LEU A 178 2.03 16.18 -10.73
C LEU A 178 1.37 15.31 -9.64
N ASN A 179 0.08 15.53 -9.42
CA ASN A 179 -0.78 14.79 -8.51
C ASN A 179 -1.68 13.77 -9.23
N HIS A 180 -1.37 13.31 -10.46
CA HIS A 180 -2.10 12.17 -11.03
C HIS A 180 -1.65 10.86 -10.35
N GLN A 181 -1.82 10.82 -9.03
CA GLN A 181 -2.01 9.57 -8.34
C GLN A 181 -3.45 9.16 -8.62
N PRO A 182 -3.70 7.90 -9.04
CA PRO A 182 -5.06 7.38 -9.06
C PRO A 182 -5.68 7.66 -7.69
N LYS A 183 -6.92 8.13 -7.69
CA LYS A 183 -7.71 8.21 -6.46
C LYS A 183 -7.52 6.89 -5.70
N PRO A 184 -7.05 6.91 -4.44
CA PRO A 184 -6.85 5.67 -3.71
C PRO A 184 -8.15 4.85 -3.71
N PRO A 185 -8.06 3.52 -3.91
CA PRO A 185 -9.23 2.67 -3.96
C PRO A 185 -10.01 2.79 -2.65
N ALA A 186 -11.32 2.57 -2.69
CA ALA A 186 -12.08 2.40 -1.45
C ALA A 186 -11.67 1.09 -0.76
N PHE A 187 -11.81 1.03 0.56
CA PHE A 187 -11.52 -0.19 1.31
C PHE A 187 -12.37 -1.37 0.82
N PRO A 188 -11.76 -2.53 0.52
CA PRO A 188 -12.47 -3.67 -0.06
C PRO A 188 -13.31 -4.39 1.01
N THR A 189 -14.51 -3.88 1.30
CA THR A 189 -15.40 -4.49 2.31
C THR A 189 -15.90 -5.87 1.90
N SER A 190 -15.94 -6.17 0.61
CA SER A 190 -16.39 -7.44 0.05
C SER A 190 -15.59 -8.66 0.52
N VAL A 191 -14.32 -8.47 0.88
CA VAL A 191 -13.44 -9.56 1.31
C VAL A 191 -13.47 -9.81 2.82
N LEU A 192 -14.19 -8.97 3.58
CA LEU A 192 -14.39 -9.20 5.01
C LEU A 192 -15.42 -10.34 5.23
N PRO A 193 -15.30 -11.10 6.33
CA PRO A 193 -16.34 -12.04 6.73
C PRO A 193 -17.71 -11.35 6.79
N ALA A 194 -18.76 -12.04 6.34
CA ALA A 194 -20.09 -11.43 6.11
C ALA A 194 -20.61 -10.61 7.30
N TRP A 195 -20.49 -11.13 8.53
CA TRP A 195 -20.93 -10.44 9.73
C TRP A 195 -20.18 -9.14 10.02
N LEU A 196 -18.89 -9.10 9.66
CA LEU A 196 -18.04 -7.93 9.84
C LEU A 196 -18.26 -6.92 8.71
N ARG A 197 -18.41 -7.41 7.48
CA ARG A 197 -18.78 -6.61 6.32
C ARG A 197 -20.09 -5.86 6.55
N GLU A 198 -21.15 -6.56 6.96
CA GLU A 198 -22.47 -5.99 7.22
C GLU A 198 -22.38 -4.84 8.24
N PHE A 199 -21.60 -5.02 9.31
CA PHE A 199 -21.41 -3.99 10.33
C PHE A 199 -20.55 -2.82 9.83
N VAL A 200 -19.45 -3.08 9.12
CA VAL A 200 -18.57 -2.04 8.57
C VAL A 200 -19.32 -1.17 7.56
N GLU A 201 -20.04 -1.78 6.62
CA GLU A 201 -20.84 -1.06 5.60
C GLU A 201 -22.01 -0.33 6.25
N GLY A 202 -22.72 -0.97 7.17
CA GLY A 202 -23.82 -0.35 7.92
C GLY A 202 -23.36 0.85 8.74
N LEU A 203 -22.24 0.73 9.47
CA LEU A 203 -21.70 1.80 10.30
C LEU A 203 -21.19 2.96 9.44
N ALA A 204 -20.55 2.67 8.30
CA ALA A 204 -20.13 3.68 7.34
C ALA A 204 -21.33 4.45 6.76
N GLU A 205 -22.44 3.76 6.44
CA GLU A 205 -23.69 4.39 6.00
C GLU A 205 -24.31 5.22 7.14
N GLU A 206 -24.54 4.67 8.33
CA GLU A 206 -25.15 5.40 9.45
C GLU A 206 -24.37 6.68 9.79
N THR A 207 -23.04 6.55 9.88
CA THR A 207 -22.17 7.66 10.23
C THR A 207 -21.78 8.52 9.04
N GLN A 208 -22.15 8.17 7.81
CA GLN A 208 -21.77 8.89 6.59
C GLN A 208 -20.26 9.18 6.57
N THR A 209 -19.47 8.13 6.83
CA THR A 209 -18.00 8.12 6.75
C THR A 209 -17.56 7.12 5.69
N PRO A 210 -16.33 7.26 5.14
CA PRO A 210 -15.79 6.24 4.24
C PRO A 210 -15.73 4.87 4.92
N PRO A 211 -16.04 3.77 4.20
CA PRO A 211 -15.88 2.40 4.72
C PRO A 211 -14.47 2.12 5.26
N ASP A 212 -13.47 2.80 4.70
CA ASP A 212 -12.06 2.77 5.09
C ASP A 212 -11.81 3.00 6.58
N LEU A 213 -12.57 3.90 7.20
CA LEU A 213 -12.43 4.19 8.63
C LEU A 213 -12.84 2.98 9.46
N ALA A 214 -14.03 2.43 9.20
CA ALA A 214 -14.52 1.26 9.93
C ALA A 214 -13.73 -0.02 9.55
N GLY A 215 -13.40 -0.21 8.27
CA GLY A 215 -12.64 -1.36 7.77
C GLY A 215 -11.22 -1.42 8.32
N THR A 216 -10.50 -0.30 8.36
CA THR A 216 -9.15 -0.24 8.95
C THR A 216 -9.20 -0.50 10.46
N LEU A 217 -10.17 0.10 11.16
CA LEU A 217 -10.36 -0.15 12.60
C LEU A 217 -10.80 -1.59 12.89
N ALA A 218 -11.54 -2.24 11.98
CA ALA A 218 -11.92 -3.64 12.12
C ALA A 218 -10.70 -4.55 12.17
N LEU A 219 -9.68 -4.30 11.33
CA LEU A 219 -8.41 -5.03 11.37
C LEU A 219 -7.68 -4.81 12.69
N ALA A 220 -7.65 -3.58 13.21
CA ALA A 220 -7.06 -3.29 14.52
C ALA A 220 -7.82 -4.01 15.64
N VAL A 221 -9.16 -4.02 15.61
CA VAL A 221 -10.00 -4.72 16.60
C VAL A 221 -9.77 -6.22 16.57
N LEU A 222 -9.68 -6.83 15.39
CA LEU A 222 -9.33 -8.25 15.25
C LEU A 222 -7.91 -8.53 15.74
N ALA A 223 -6.95 -7.67 15.44
CA ALA A 223 -5.58 -7.77 15.93
C ALA A 223 -5.49 -7.66 17.46
N THR A 224 -6.29 -6.80 18.09
CA THR A 224 -6.42 -6.71 19.55
C THR A 224 -7.09 -7.96 20.13
N THR A 225 -8.12 -8.47 19.47
CA THR A 225 -8.86 -9.67 19.87
C THR A 225 -7.95 -10.90 19.87
N ALA A 226 -7.19 -11.09 18.79
CA ALA A 226 -6.17 -12.14 18.71
C ALA A 226 -5.05 -11.88 19.73
N GLY A 227 -4.67 -10.61 19.88
CA GLY A 227 -3.79 -10.09 20.92
C GLY A 227 -2.57 -10.98 21.10
N GLY A 228 -1.80 -11.24 20.04
CA GLY A 228 -0.57 -12.06 20.06
C GLY A 228 -0.74 -13.56 20.35
N ARG A 229 -1.95 -14.06 20.57
CA ARG A 229 -2.25 -15.48 20.86
C ARG A 229 -2.35 -16.34 19.61
N VAL A 230 -2.18 -15.73 18.45
CA VAL A 230 -2.19 -16.40 17.17
C VAL A 230 -1.02 -15.89 16.38
N ILE A 231 -0.30 -16.82 15.76
CA ILE A 231 0.82 -16.55 14.88
C ILE A 231 0.62 -17.29 13.57
N VAL A 232 1.02 -16.66 12.47
CA VAL A 232 0.96 -17.26 11.13
C VAL A 232 2.33 -17.81 10.79
N GLN A 233 2.41 -19.10 10.53
CA GLN A 233 3.62 -19.76 10.05
C GLN A 233 3.62 -19.76 8.52
N LEU A 234 4.46 -18.91 7.95
CA LEU A 234 4.59 -18.74 6.50
C LEU A 234 5.36 -19.91 5.88
N ARG A 235 6.65 -20.03 6.22
CA ARG A 235 7.53 -21.07 5.69
C ARG A 235 8.61 -21.45 6.68
N GLY A 236 8.83 -22.75 6.88
CA GLY A 236 9.88 -23.26 7.75
C GLY A 236 9.79 -22.66 9.16
N ARG A 237 10.78 -21.83 9.55
CA ARG A 237 10.81 -21.14 10.86
C ARG A 237 10.29 -19.70 10.81
N TRP A 238 9.94 -19.17 9.65
CA TRP A 238 9.40 -17.82 9.54
C TRP A 238 7.96 -17.79 10.06
N ARG A 239 7.76 -16.97 11.09
CA ARG A 239 6.48 -16.76 11.78
C ARG A 239 6.19 -15.27 11.85
N GLU A 240 4.93 -14.92 11.70
CA GLU A 240 4.43 -13.55 11.81
C GLU A 240 3.36 -13.49 12.91
N PRO A 241 3.52 -12.66 13.96
CA PRO A 241 2.46 -12.46 14.95
C PRO A 241 1.32 -11.63 14.37
N THR A 242 0.06 -11.94 14.71
CA THR A 242 -1.11 -11.32 14.07
C THR A 242 -1.42 -9.88 14.53
N ASN A 243 -0.52 -9.26 15.30
CA ASN A 243 -0.68 -7.86 15.71
C ASN A 243 -0.39 -6.90 14.55
N LEU A 244 -1.14 -5.80 14.49
CA LEU A 244 -1.09 -4.84 13.39
C LEU A 244 -0.91 -3.42 13.90
N PHE A 245 -0.17 -2.60 13.16
CA PHE A 245 -0.19 -1.15 13.31
C PHE A 245 -0.98 -0.58 12.13
N THR A 246 -2.09 0.09 12.42
CA THR A 246 -2.97 0.70 11.42
C THR A 246 -3.16 2.17 11.74
N VAL A 247 -3.20 2.99 10.70
CA VAL A 247 -3.53 4.41 10.82
C VAL A 247 -4.46 4.80 9.69
N VAL A 248 -5.60 5.38 10.06
CA VAL A 248 -6.53 6.01 9.13
C VAL A 248 -6.57 7.50 9.38
N ALA A 249 -6.29 8.29 8.35
CA ALA A 249 -6.23 9.74 8.44
C ALA A 249 -7.44 10.37 7.74
N LEU A 250 -8.22 11.15 8.49
CA LEU A 250 -9.40 11.85 7.98
C LEU A 250 -9.45 13.28 8.53
N PRO A 251 -9.82 14.28 7.70
CA PRO A 251 -9.97 15.67 8.15
C PRO A 251 -10.94 15.81 9.33
N PRO A 252 -10.88 16.93 10.09
CA PRO A 252 -11.85 17.24 11.13
C PRO A 252 -13.31 17.14 10.64
N GLY A 253 -14.24 16.83 11.55
CA GLY A 253 -15.67 16.72 11.22
C GLY A 253 -16.10 15.42 10.54
N ASN A 254 -15.19 14.44 10.37
CA ASN A 254 -15.47 13.11 9.80
C ASN A 254 -16.00 12.07 10.80
N ARG A 255 -16.57 12.49 11.94
CA ARG A 255 -17.17 11.61 12.95
C ARG A 255 -16.25 10.45 13.42
N LYS A 256 -14.93 10.65 13.36
CA LYS A 256 -13.90 9.66 13.70
C LYS A 256 -14.14 9.03 15.06
N SER A 257 -14.36 9.85 16.08
CA SER A 257 -14.59 9.40 17.46
C SER A 257 -15.85 8.54 17.61
N ALA A 258 -16.89 8.77 16.81
CA ALA A 258 -18.12 7.99 16.85
C ALA A 258 -17.89 6.58 16.27
N VAL A 259 -17.29 6.50 15.08
CA VAL A 259 -16.93 5.21 14.46
C VAL A 259 -15.93 4.46 15.34
N PHE A 260 -14.91 5.16 15.86
CA PHE A 260 -13.93 4.58 16.77
C PHE A 260 -14.56 3.99 18.03
N SER A 261 -15.49 4.71 18.64
CA SER A 261 -16.20 4.23 19.84
C SER A 261 -17.07 3.02 19.53
N ALA A 262 -17.80 3.02 18.42
CA ALA A 262 -18.62 1.88 18.00
C ALA A 262 -17.75 0.64 17.71
N MET A 263 -16.66 0.79 16.97
CA MET A 263 -15.76 -0.33 16.64
C MET A 263 -15.08 -0.92 17.89
N THR A 264 -14.68 -0.09 18.86
CA THR A 264 -13.94 -0.55 20.05
C THR A 264 -14.80 -0.92 21.25
N ALA A 265 -16.11 -0.63 21.23
CA ALA A 265 -17.02 -0.92 22.34
C ALA A 265 -17.00 -2.39 22.78
N PRO A 266 -16.97 -3.40 21.88
CA PRO A 266 -16.92 -4.81 22.29
C PRO A 266 -15.63 -5.18 23.02
N LEU A 267 -14.50 -4.57 22.67
CA LEU A 267 -13.22 -4.80 23.36
C LEU A 267 -13.28 -4.28 24.81
N ARG A 268 -13.90 -3.11 25.02
CA ARG A 268 -14.12 -2.55 26.36
C ARG A 268 -15.07 -3.42 27.18
N ALA A 269 -16.11 -3.96 26.53
CA ALA A 269 -17.02 -4.90 27.17
C ALA A 269 -16.31 -6.20 27.58
N ALA A 270 -15.50 -6.78 26.68
CA ALA A 270 -14.69 -7.96 26.95
C ALA A 270 -13.67 -7.71 28.08
N GLU A 271 -12.95 -6.60 28.07
CA GLU A 271 -12.02 -6.22 29.15
C GLU A 271 -12.72 -6.15 30.50
N LYS A 272 -13.92 -5.55 30.57
CA LYS A 272 -14.71 -5.49 31.80
C LYS A 272 -15.13 -6.88 32.28
N LEU A 273 -15.50 -7.79 31.37
CA LEU A 273 -15.85 -9.17 31.71
C LEU A 273 -14.63 -9.93 32.26
N LEU A 274 -13.47 -9.84 31.58
CA LEU A 274 -12.21 -10.44 32.04
C LEU A 274 -11.81 -9.93 33.41
N ALA A 275 -11.88 -8.60 33.62
CA ALA A 275 -11.59 -8.00 34.92
C ALA A 275 -12.54 -8.48 36.02
N SER A 276 -13.82 -8.68 35.70
CA SER A 276 -14.82 -9.19 36.65
C SER A 276 -14.57 -10.67 37.00
N GLN A 277 -14.22 -11.49 36.00
CA GLN A 277 -13.87 -12.90 36.18
C GLN A 277 -12.59 -13.07 37.00
N ALA A 278 -11.60 -12.19 36.79
CA ALA A 278 -10.34 -12.21 37.51
C ALA A 278 -10.41 -11.59 38.91
N ALA A 279 -11.45 -10.81 39.24
CA ALA A 279 -11.50 -10.06 40.50
C ALA A 279 -11.36 -10.94 41.76
N GLY A 280 -12.02 -12.11 41.77
CA GLY A 280 -11.96 -13.05 42.89
C GLY A 280 -10.55 -13.60 43.11
N ARG A 281 -9.92 -14.12 42.05
CA ARG A 281 -8.55 -14.66 42.10
C ARG A 281 -7.51 -13.61 42.44
N ILE A 282 -7.68 -12.37 41.98
CA ILE A 282 -6.79 -11.25 42.31
C ILE A 282 -6.91 -10.92 43.80
N ALA A 283 -8.14 -10.75 44.31
CA ALA A 283 -8.36 -10.46 45.73
C ALA A 283 -7.81 -11.56 46.65
N GLU A 284 -7.97 -12.83 46.28
CA GLU A 284 -7.39 -13.96 47.01
C GLU A 284 -5.86 -13.92 47.02
N ALA A 285 -5.24 -13.67 45.86
CA ALA A 285 -3.78 -13.56 45.74
C ALA A 285 -3.22 -12.36 46.53
N GLU A 286 -3.89 -11.21 46.48
CA GLU A 286 -3.51 -10.00 47.24
C GLU A 286 -3.57 -10.23 48.75
N VAL A 287 -4.64 -10.85 49.25
CA VAL A 287 -4.78 -11.18 50.69
C VAL A 287 -3.71 -12.18 51.10
N THR A 288 -3.47 -13.22 50.29
CA THR A 288 -2.44 -14.24 50.56
C THR A 288 -1.04 -13.62 50.61
N ALA A 289 -0.70 -12.79 49.62
CA ALA A 289 0.58 -12.08 49.57
C ALA A 289 0.75 -11.10 50.74
N LYS A 290 -0.31 -10.38 51.12
CA LYS A 290 -0.31 -9.50 52.29
C LYS A 290 -0.04 -10.29 53.57
N MET A 291 -0.73 -11.41 53.78
CA MET A 291 -0.53 -12.27 54.96
C MET A 291 0.90 -12.82 55.03
N ALA A 292 1.45 -13.26 53.89
CA ALA A 292 2.83 -13.75 53.81
C ALA A 292 3.86 -12.67 54.14
N ARG A 293 3.69 -11.45 53.61
CA ARG A 293 4.56 -10.30 53.93
C ARG A 293 4.47 -9.92 55.41
N GLU A 294 3.27 -9.86 55.98
CA GLU A 294 3.09 -9.58 57.41
C GLU A 294 3.73 -10.66 58.31
N ALA A 295 3.72 -11.92 57.88
CA ALA A 295 4.41 -13.00 58.59
C ALA A 295 5.94 -12.84 58.52
N ALA A 296 6.47 -12.51 57.34
CA ALA A 296 7.89 -12.22 57.14
C ALA A 296 8.37 -11.03 57.99
N ASP A 297 7.60 -9.94 58.01
CA ASP A 297 7.92 -8.73 58.81
C ASP A 297 7.91 -9.03 60.32
N LYS A 298 6.96 -9.86 60.79
CA LYS A 298 6.90 -10.31 62.19
C LYS A 298 8.12 -11.15 62.54
N ALA A 299 8.48 -12.12 61.70
CA ALA A 299 9.66 -12.96 61.91
C ALA A 299 10.96 -12.12 61.89
N ALA A 300 11.08 -11.17 60.97
CA ALA A 300 12.21 -10.24 60.91
C ALA A 300 12.33 -9.38 62.18
N THR A 301 11.19 -8.90 62.70
CA THR A 301 11.13 -8.12 63.94
C THR A 301 11.52 -8.97 65.16
N GLN A 302 11.15 -10.25 65.20
CA GLN A 302 11.55 -11.18 66.26
C GLN A 302 13.06 -11.47 66.20
N ALA A 303 13.59 -11.76 65.01
CA ALA A 303 15.01 -11.98 64.78
C ALA A 303 15.85 -10.76 65.22
N ALA A 304 15.38 -9.54 64.94
CA ALA A 304 16.06 -8.31 65.33
C ALA A 304 16.16 -8.11 66.87
N LYS A 305 15.27 -8.74 67.65
CA LYS A 305 15.23 -8.64 69.12
C LYS A 305 15.94 -9.78 69.85
N ALA A 306 16.31 -10.85 69.14
CA ALA A 306 16.97 -12.02 69.71
C ALA A 306 18.49 -11.86 69.78
N GLU A 307 19.15 -12.62 70.67
CA GLU A 307 20.60 -12.65 70.83
C GLU A 307 21.14 -14.10 70.74
N GLY A 308 22.41 -14.24 70.34
CA GLY A 308 23.06 -15.55 70.27
C GLY A 308 22.46 -16.51 69.23
N PRO A 309 22.56 -17.84 69.42
CA PRO A 309 22.16 -18.84 68.43
C PRO A 309 20.67 -18.81 68.03
N GLU A 310 19.81 -18.25 68.88
CA GLU A 310 18.37 -18.09 68.61
C GLU A 310 18.11 -17.05 67.50
N ARG A 311 18.96 -16.00 67.43
CA ARG A 311 18.88 -14.99 66.38
C ARG A 311 19.13 -15.58 65.00
N ASP A 312 20.11 -16.47 64.87
CA ASP A 312 20.48 -17.08 63.58
C ASP A 312 19.32 -17.93 63.02
N GLY A 313 18.63 -18.68 63.88
CA GLY A 313 17.45 -19.47 63.51
C GLY A 313 16.27 -18.60 63.05
N LEU A 314 15.96 -17.55 63.82
CA LEU A 314 14.89 -16.61 63.49
C LEU A 314 15.19 -15.78 62.23
N THR A 315 16.45 -15.43 61.99
CA THR A 315 16.87 -14.76 60.76
C THR A 315 16.68 -15.67 59.54
N ALA A 316 17.04 -16.96 59.64
CA ALA A 316 16.82 -17.90 58.55
C ALA A 316 15.32 -18.09 58.25
N GLU A 317 14.48 -18.17 59.28
CA GLU A 317 13.02 -18.24 59.14
C GLU A 317 12.45 -16.97 58.49
N ALA A 318 12.87 -15.78 58.94
CA ALA A 318 12.44 -14.51 58.36
C ALA A 318 12.80 -14.39 56.88
N ILE A 319 14.02 -14.82 56.50
CA ILE A 319 14.46 -14.85 55.11
C ILE A 319 13.61 -15.83 54.29
N ALA A 320 13.34 -17.03 54.81
CA ALA A 320 12.52 -18.03 54.12
C ALA A 320 11.08 -17.53 53.89
N LEU A 321 10.48 -16.87 54.90
CA LEU A 321 9.15 -16.26 54.78
C LEU A 321 9.14 -15.09 53.80
N ALA A 322 10.17 -14.24 53.82
CA ALA A 322 10.29 -13.14 52.85
C ALA A 322 10.43 -13.66 51.42
N GLN A 323 11.27 -14.67 51.20
CA GLN A 323 11.42 -15.32 49.89
C GLN A 323 10.11 -15.97 49.42
N ALA A 324 9.40 -16.66 50.32
CA ALA A 324 8.10 -17.23 50.01
C ALA A 324 7.08 -16.14 49.65
N ALA A 325 7.03 -15.03 50.39
CA ALA A 325 6.16 -13.90 50.12
C ALA A 325 6.48 -13.21 48.79
N ASP A 326 7.76 -13.06 48.45
CA ASP A 326 8.21 -12.46 47.18
C ASP A 326 7.97 -13.38 45.97
N SER A 327 7.89 -14.69 46.19
CA SER A 327 7.58 -15.67 45.14
C SER A 327 6.09 -15.74 44.78
N LEU A 328 5.21 -15.11 45.57
CA LEU A 328 3.78 -15.09 45.30
C LEU A 328 3.47 -14.14 44.13
N ASP A 329 3.02 -14.72 43.02
CA ASP A 329 2.56 -13.96 41.87
C ASP A 329 1.13 -13.45 42.09
N ILE A 330 0.96 -12.13 42.04
CA ILE A 330 -0.34 -11.48 42.08
C ILE A 330 -0.73 -11.17 40.63
N PRO A 331 -1.76 -11.82 40.07
CA PRO A 331 -2.15 -11.56 38.70
C PRO A 331 -2.52 -10.10 38.50
N ALA A 332 -2.02 -9.49 37.43
CA ALA A 332 -2.44 -8.15 37.06
C ALA A 332 -3.94 -8.14 36.70
N LYS A 333 -4.58 -6.99 36.89
CA LYS A 333 -5.94 -6.77 36.40
C LYS A 333 -5.93 -6.86 34.87
N PRO A 334 -6.75 -7.72 34.24
CA PRO A 334 -6.81 -7.83 32.79
C PRO A 334 -7.07 -6.48 32.13
N ARG A 335 -6.25 -6.15 31.14
CA ARG A 335 -6.35 -4.95 30.33
C ARG A 335 -5.93 -5.27 28.90
N LEU A 336 -6.78 -4.90 27.95
CA LEU A 336 -6.55 -5.08 26.52
C LEU A 336 -6.09 -3.77 25.88
N LEU A 337 -6.63 -2.66 26.36
CA LEU A 337 -6.50 -1.34 25.76
C LEU A 337 -5.66 -0.39 26.61
N ALA A 338 -4.80 0.37 25.95
CA ALA A 338 -4.15 1.56 26.46
C ALA A 338 -4.50 2.75 25.55
N ASP A 339 -4.66 3.92 26.17
CA ASP A 339 -4.80 5.19 25.46
C ASP A 339 -3.41 5.74 25.10
N ASP A 340 -3.32 7.03 24.74
CA ASP A 340 -2.09 7.79 24.45
C ASP A 340 -1.12 7.81 25.66
N SER A 341 -0.43 6.68 25.85
CA SER A 341 0.40 6.37 27.01
C SER A 341 1.89 6.52 26.65
N THR A 342 2.71 6.91 27.61
CA THR A 342 4.17 7.00 27.40
C THR A 342 4.77 5.62 27.07
N PRO A 343 5.91 5.55 26.36
CA PRO A 343 6.57 4.28 26.04
C PRO A 343 6.87 3.44 27.29
N GLU A 344 7.20 4.08 28.40
CA GLU A 344 7.46 3.42 29.69
C GLU A 344 6.17 2.82 30.26
N THR A 345 5.04 3.53 30.14
CA THR A 345 3.72 3.04 30.57
C THR A 345 3.28 1.88 29.71
N VAL A 346 3.44 1.97 28.38
CA VAL A 346 3.17 0.88 27.43
C VAL A 346 3.99 -0.36 27.79
N THR A 347 5.27 -0.19 28.12
CA THR A 347 6.15 -1.28 28.55
C THR A 347 5.63 -1.97 29.82
N THR A 348 5.31 -1.20 30.87
CA THR A 348 4.81 -1.75 32.14
C THR A 348 3.52 -2.52 31.91
N LEU A 349 2.54 -1.90 31.25
CA LEU A 349 1.25 -2.53 30.98
C LEU A 349 1.42 -3.78 30.13
N MET A 350 2.28 -3.73 29.11
CA MET A 350 2.54 -4.91 28.28
C MET A 350 3.15 -6.05 29.09
N SER A 351 4.10 -5.77 29.99
CA SER A 351 4.67 -6.78 30.89
C SER A 351 3.61 -7.39 31.80
N GLU A 352 2.74 -6.56 32.39
CA GLU A 352 1.65 -7.01 33.27
C GLU A 352 0.62 -7.87 32.53
N GLN A 353 0.43 -7.65 31.24
CA GLN A 353 -0.51 -8.38 30.39
C GLN A 353 0.15 -9.53 29.61
N GLY A 354 1.30 -10.04 30.06
CA GLY A 354 1.98 -11.19 29.46
C GLY A 354 2.52 -10.91 28.05
N GLY A 355 2.95 -9.68 27.80
CA GLY A 355 3.49 -9.22 26.52
C GLY A 355 2.47 -8.65 25.56
N ARG A 356 1.18 -8.54 25.95
CA ARG A 356 0.09 -8.36 24.99
C ARG A 356 -0.72 -7.10 25.30
N LEU A 357 -0.70 -6.14 24.40
CA LEU A 357 -1.38 -4.85 24.62
C LEU A 357 -1.82 -4.23 23.29
N SER A 358 -2.83 -3.39 23.32
CA SER A 358 -3.20 -2.55 22.19
C SER A 358 -3.25 -1.08 22.57
N VAL A 359 -2.66 -0.21 21.74
CA VAL A 359 -2.81 1.24 21.84
C VAL A 359 -3.85 1.69 20.82
N MET A 360 -5.01 2.10 21.31
CA MET A 360 -6.17 2.44 20.49
C MET A 360 -6.49 3.91 20.73
N SER A 361 -6.32 4.76 19.70
CA SER A 361 -6.55 6.20 19.83
C SER A 361 -7.31 6.79 18.66
N ALA A 362 -8.29 7.64 18.97
CA ALA A 362 -9.00 8.47 17.99
C ALA A 362 -8.28 9.81 17.71
N GLU A 363 -7.04 9.96 18.22
CA GLU A 363 -6.22 11.17 18.12
C GLU A 363 -4.77 10.83 17.73
N GLY A 364 -4.01 11.86 17.34
CA GLY A 364 -2.63 11.72 16.90
C GLY A 364 -1.57 11.89 18.00
N GLY A 365 -1.98 12.14 19.25
CA GLY A 365 -1.09 12.52 20.35
C GLY A 365 -0.03 11.46 20.66
N ILE A 366 -0.32 10.20 20.38
CA ILE A 366 0.64 9.09 20.54
C ILE A 366 1.95 9.32 19.77
N PHE A 367 1.91 9.91 18.58
CA PHE A 367 3.14 10.13 17.81
C PHE A 367 4.03 11.20 18.45
N ASP A 368 3.44 12.25 19.01
CA ASP A 368 4.18 13.25 19.77
C ASP A 368 4.79 12.66 21.05
N ILE A 369 4.07 11.75 21.70
CA ILE A 369 4.54 11.02 22.87
C ILE A 369 5.75 10.17 22.51
N ILE A 370 5.67 9.40 21.43
CA ILE A 370 6.79 8.57 20.94
C ILE A 370 7.98 9.45 20.51
N ALA A 371 7.72 10.65 19.98
CA ALA A 371 8.75 11.63 19.62
C ALA A 371 9.46 12.23 20.84
N GLY A 372 9.00 11.93 22.06
CA GLY A 372 9.62 12.39 23.30
C GLY A 372 9.06 13.71 23.82
N ARG A 373 7.79 14.06 23.53
CA ARG A 373 7.12 15.25 24.11
C ARG A 373 7.31 15.37 25.63
N TYR A 374 7.37 14.25 26.34
CA TYR A 374 7.51 14.20 27.81
C TYR A 374 8.93 13.87 28.31
N SER A 375 9.69 13.06 27.56
CA SER A 375 11.03 12.58 27.95
C SER A 375 12.18 13.43 27.37
N GLY A 376 11.90 14.28 26.37
CA GLY A 376 12.88 15.02 25.59
C GLY A 376 13.68 14.17 24.59
N THR A 377 13.58 12.84 24.64
CA THR A 377 14.24 11.92 23.70
C THR A 377 13.25 10.88 23.15
N PRO A 378 13.25 10.61 21.82
CA PRO A 378 12.37 9.60 21.25
C PRO A 378 12.67 8.20 21.80
N ASN A 379 11.65 7.53 22.34
CA ASN A 379 11.72 6.14 22.80
C ASN A 379 10.71 5.28 22.02
N MET A 380 11.25 4.42 21.16
CA MET A 380 10.49 3.67 20.17
C MET A 380 10.63 2.16 20.33
N GLU A 381 11.51 1.70 21.23
CA GLU A 381 11.94 0.31 21.29
C GLU A 381 10.77 -0.64 21.56
N VAL A 382 9.91 -0.30 22.52
CA VAL A 382 8.71 -1.08 22.86
C VAL A 382 7.76 -1.22 21.66
N PHE A 383 7.61 -0.19 20.83
CA PHE A 383 6.76 -0.24 19.64
C PHE A 383 7.39 -1.07 18.53
N LEU A 384 8.70 -0.93 18.30
CA LEU A 384 9.41 -1.67 17.26
C LEU A 384 9.44 -3.17 17.56
N LYS A 385 9.75 -3.53 18.80
CA LYS A 385 9.80 -4.91 19.29
C LYS A 385 8.42 -5.52 19.46
N GLY A 386 7.46 -4.77 20.02
CA GLY A 386 6.07 -5.20 20.12
C GLY A 386 5.39 -5.42 18.77
N HIS A 387 5.79 -4.70 17.71
CA HIS A 387 5.34 -5.03 16.36
C HIS A 387 5.95 -6.34 15.84
N ALA A 388 7.25 -6.55 16.09
CA ALA A 388 8.02 -7.66 15.53
C ALA A 388 7.80 -8.99 16.27
N GLY A 389 7.48 -8.95 17.57
CA GLY A 389 7.53 -10.14 18.42
C GLY A 389 8.91 -10.41 19.01
N ASP A 390 9.82 -9.42 18.97
CA ASP A 390 11.20 -9.58 19.43
C ASP A 390 11.31 -9.39 20.95
N TRP A 391 12.03 -10.27 21.62
CA TRP A 391 12.28 -10.21 23.07
C TRP A 391 12.69 -8.80 23.55
N LEU A 392 11.99 -8.31 24.58
CA LEU A 392 12.17 -6.99 25.15
C LEU A 392 12.54 -7.11 26.63
N ARG A 393 13.70 -6.58 27.00
CA ARG A 393 14.13 -6.42 28.38
C ARG A 393 14.28 -4.95 28.70
N VAL A 394 13.71 -4.56 29.84
CA VAL A 394 13.86 -3.21 30.36
C VAL A 394 14.36 -3.30 31.79
N ASP A 395 15.62 -2.93 31.98
CA ASP A 395 16.25 -2.83 33.30
C ASP A 395 15.80 -1.53 33.98
N ARG A 396 14.95 -1.63 35.01
CA ARG A 396 14.61 -0.49 35.87
C ARG A 396 15.37 -0.58 37.19
N ARG A 397 15.57 0.56 37.86
CA ARG A 397 16.28 0.65 39.15
C ARG A 397 15.72 -0.27 40.26
N THR A 398 14.45 -0.68 40.14
CA THR A 398 13.73 -1.42 41.18
C THR A 398 13.23 -2.80 40.74
N ARG A 399 13.16 -3.12 39.43
CA ARG A 399 12.70 -4.41 38.90
C ARG A 399 13.20 -4.62 37.47
N GLU A 400 13.57 -5.84 37.11
CA GLU A 400 13.76 -6.23 35.70
C GLU A 400 12.41 -6.64 35.11
N GLU A 401 12.00 -6.02 34.01
CA GLU A 401 10.81 -6.39 33.23
C GLU A 401 11.28 -7.11 31.94
N ASN A 402 11.00 -8.40 31.85
CA ASN A 402 11.30 -9.23 30.68
C ASN A 402 9.99 -9.61 29.98
N ILE A 403 9.91 -9.34 28.70
CA ILE A 403 8.77 -9.66 27.83
C ILE A 403 9.28 -10.52 26.70
N ASP A 404 8.93 -11.81 26.75
CA ASP A 404 9.52 -12.80 25.83
C ASP A 404 8.96 -12.70 24.41
N GLU A 405 7.65 -12.55 24.28
CA GLU A 405 6.93 -12.50 23.00
C GLU A 405 6.00 -11.28 22.96
N PRO A 406 6.54 -10.06 22.82
CA PRO A 406 5.72 -8.85 22.86
C PRO A 406 4.86 -8.73 21.58
N ALA A 407 3.56 -8.55 21.76
CA ALA A 407 2.59 -8.34 20.69
C ALA A 407 1.79 -7.06 20.95
N LEU A 408 2.18 -6.00 20.24
CA LEU A 408 1.53 -4.69 20.31
C LEU A 408 0.67 -4.48 19.07
N THR A 409 -0.59 -4.12 19.26
CA THR A 409 -1.45 -3.61 18.19
C THR A 409 -1.60 -2.09 18.34
N MET A 410 -1.62 -1.36 17.23
CA MET A 410 -1.92 0.07 17.21
C MET A 410 -3.07 0.35 16.24
N GLY A 411 -4.17 0.89 16.72
CA GLY A 411 -5.31 1.31 15.90
C GLY A 411 -5.54 2.80 16.07
N LEU A 412 -5.14 3.58 15.07
CA LEU A 412 -5.12 5.04 15.15
C LEU A 412 -6.05 5.69 14.12
N ALA A 413 -6.89 6.62 14.55
CA ALA A 413 -7.69 7.46 13.67
C ALA A 413 -7.25 8.92 13.78
N VAL A 414 -6.29 9.34 12.94
CA VAL A 414 -5.60 10.64 13.07
C VAL A 414 -6.11 11.67 12.07
N GLN A 415 -5.56 12.89 12.12
CA GLN A 415 -5.74 13.90 11.08
C GLN A 415 -4.63 13.79 10.02
N PRO A 416 -4.85 14.17 8.76
CA PRO A 416 -3.81 14.13 7.72
C PRO A 416 -2.56 14.93 8.09
N ASP A 417 -2.72 16.09 8.76
CA ASP A 417 -1.59 16.92 9.19
C ASP A 417 -0.65 16.20 10.16
N VAL A 418 -1.18 15.32 11.01
CA VAL A 418 -0.37 14.48 11.91
C VAL A 418 0.58 13.59 11.10
N LEU A 419 0.10 13.01 9.99
CA LEU A 419 0.95 12.19 9.11
C LEU A 419 2.04 13.04 8.46
N ALA A 420 1.69 14.23 7.96
CA ALA A 420 2.65 15.16 7.36
C ALA A 420 3.74 15.57 8.37
N ASP A 421 3.36 15.95 9.60
CA ASP A 421 4.27 16.38 10.66
C ASP A 421 5.27 15.29 11.06
N ILE A 422 4.81 14.04 11.14
CA ILE A 422 5.66 12.90 11.50
C ILE A 422 6.69 12.61 10.40
N GLY A 423 6.35 12.81 9.13
CA GLY A 423 7.28 12.68 8.00
C GLY A 423 8.49 13.61 8.12
N HIS A 424 8.30 14.81 8.66
CA HIS A 424 9.37 15.80 8.85
C HIS A 424 10.29 15.47 10.04
N ASN A 425 9.86 14.59 10.95
CA ASN A 425 10.64 14.22 12.11
C ASN A 425 11.64 13.11 11.77
N ARG A 426 12.91 13.51 11.58
CA ARG A 426 14.04 12.64 11.22
C ARG A 426 14.23 11.43 12.15
N GLY A 427 13.72 11.48 13.38
CA GLY A 427 13.78 10.35 14.32
C GLY A 427 12.94 9.13 13.90
N PHE A 428 11.84 9.34 13.18
CA PHE A 428 10.88 8.28 12.84
C PHE A 428 11.25 7.50 11.56
N ASP A 429 11.64 8.19 10.49
CA ASP A 429 12.03 7.55 9.22
C ASP A 429 13.35 6.76 9.32
N GLY A 430 14.28 7.22 10.17
CA GLY A 430 15.57 6.56 10.38
C GLY A 430 15.49 5.26 11.19
N ARG A 431 14.47 5.08 12.04
CA ARG A 431 14.35 3.96 12.99
C ARG A 431 13.27 2.93 12.63
N GLY A 432 12.56 3.14 11.53
CA GLY A 432 11.69 2.13 10.91
C GLY A 432 10.31 1.95 11.54
N LEU A 433 9.84 2.87 12.37
CA LEU A 433 8.48 2.80 12.93
C LEU A 433 7.41 3.04 11.85
N LEU A 434 7.59 4.06 11.00
CA LEU A 434 6.63 4.39 9.94
C LEU A 434 6.45 3.23 8.95
N ALA A 435 7.52 2.48 8.69
CA ALA A 435 7.48 1.31 7.84
C ALA A 435 6.53 0.19 8.34
N ARG A 436 6.09 0.22 9.61
CA ARG A 436 5.23 -0.81 10.21
C ARG A 436 3.74 -0.49 10.15
N PHE A 437 3.37 0.76 9.87
CA PHE A 437 1.96 1.17 9.82
C PHE A 437 1.32 0.83 8.48
N LEU A 438 0.12 0.28 8.51
CA LEU A 438 -0.78 0.18 7.37
C LEU A 438 -1.56 1.50 7.25
N TYR A 439 -1.35 2.21 6.15
CA TYR A 439 -1.82 3.58 5.95
C TYR A 439 -3.12 3.61 5.15
N SER A 440 -4.14 4.26 5.69
CA SER A 440 -5.39 4.57 5.00
C SER A 440 -5.60 6.10 4.99
N LEU A 441 -5.82 6.66 3.81
CA LEU A 441 -6.07 8.09 3.58
C LEU A 441 -7.29 8.23 2.66
N PRO A 442 -8.50 7.95 3.16
CA PRO A 442 -9.71 7.98 2.35
C PRO A 442 -10.20 9.42 2.10
N GLU A 443 -11.03 9.58 1.08
CA GLU A 443 -11.69 10.86 0.80
C GLU A 443 -12.76 11.17 1.84
N SER A 444 -12.81 12.43 2.28
CA SER A 444 -13.81 12.90 3.23
C SER A 444 -15.19 13.02 2.57
N LEU A 445 -16.22 12.45 3.19
CA LEU A 445 -17.62 12.63 2.76
C LEU A 445 -18.25 13.95 3.23
N VAL A 446 -17.53 14.78 4.00
CA VAL A 446 -18.00 16.13 4.38
C VAL A 446 -18.38 16.92 3.11
N GLY A 447 -19.60 17.46 3.06
CA GLY A 447 -20.14 18.15 1.89
C GLY A 447 -20.97 17.27 0.95
N TYR A 448 -20.86 15.94 1.06
CA TYR A 448 -21.54 14.97 0.20
C TYR A 448 -22.42 13.98 0.97
N ARG A 449 -22.66 14.23 2.27
CA ARG A 449 -23.41 13.32 3.15
C ARG A 449 -24.90 13.32 2.84
N LYS A 450 -25.52 12.15 2.98
CA LYS A 450 -26.97 12.00 3.02
C LYS A 450 -27.53 12.64 4.28
N ALA A 451 -28.67 13.33 4.15
CA ALA A 451 -29.32 14.01 5.27
C ALA A 451 -29.97 13.03 6.27
N ASN A 452 -30.44 11.87 5.79
CA ASN A 452 -31.08 10.84 6.60
C ASN A 452 -30.57 9.45 6.19
N PRO A 453 -29.38 9.05 6.66
CA PRO A 453 -28.83 7.73 6.37
C PRO A 453 -29.60 6.62 7.09
N ALA A 454 -29.54 5.40 6.55
CA ALA A 454 -30.08 4.25 7.25
C ALA A 454 -29.21 3.93 8.50
N PRO A 455 -29.81 3.68 9.67
CA PRO A 455 -29.06 3.22 10.83
C PRO A 455 -28.57 1.78 10.63
N VAL A 456 -27.56 1.38 11.40
CA VAL A 456 -27.15 -0.01 11.51
C VAL A 456 -28.32 -0.82 12.08
N PRO A 457 -28.77 -1.90 11.42
CA PRO A 457 -29.79 -2.76 11.99
C PRO A 457 -29.34 -3.37 13.33
N ASP A 458 -30.21 -3.35 14.35
CA ASP A 458 -29.87 -3.82 15.71
C ASP A 458 -29.25 -5.23 15.72
N HIS A 459 -29.80 -6.16 14.94
CA HIS A 459 -29.28 -7.53 14.85
C HIS A 459 -27.86 -7.62 14.27
N VAL A 460 -27.46 -6.68 13.41
CA VAL A 460 -26.10 -6.59 12.85
C VAL A 460 -25.14 -6.07 13.93
N ALA A 461 -25.53 -5.01 14.64
CA ALA A 461 -24.75 -4.47 15.76
C ALA A 461 -24.57 -5.50 16.89
N GLU A 462 -25.65 -6.16 17.32
CA GLU A 462 -25.61 -7.22 18.33
C GLU A 462 -24.74 -8.41 17.90
N ARG A 463 -24.76 -8.77 16.61
CA ARG A 463 -23.93 -9.85 16.07
C ARG A 463 -22.45 -9.47 16.11
N TYR A 464 -22.10 -8.24 15.73
CA TYR A 464 -20.74 -7.72 15.81
C TYR A 464 -20.23 -7.74 17.26
N ASP A 465 -21.00 -7.15 18.17
CA ASP A 465 -20.65 -7.05 19.60
C ASP A 465 -20.44 -8.43 20.22
N ARG A 466 -21.38 -9.36 20.00
CA ARG A 466 -21.30 -10.73 20.51
C ARG A 466 -20.09 -11.46 19.95
N THR A 467 -19.82 -11.33 18.65
CA THR A 467 -18.75 -12.07 17.98
C THR A 467 -17.37 -11.63 18.44
N ILE A 468 -17.10 -10.32 18.47
CA ILE A 468 -15.82 -9.79 18.96
C ILE A 468 -15.61 -10.12 20.43
N THR A 469 -16.66 -9.95 21.25
CA THR A 469 -16.57 -10.26 22.69
C THR A 469 -16.28 -11.75 22.90
N ALA A 470 -17.02 -12.64 22.25
CA ALA A 470 -16.82 -14.08 22.37
C ALA A 470 -15.43 -14.53 21.91
N LEU A 471 -14.97 -14.03 20.76
CA LEU A 471 -13.64 -14.35 20.25
C LEU A 471 -12.54 -13.86 21.21
N THR A 472 -12.67 -12.65 21.75
CA THR A 472 -11.73 -12.08 22.74
C THR A 472 -11.66 -12.96 23.99
N LEU A 473 -12.81 -13.32 24.56
CA LEU A 473 -12.87 -14.15 25.77
C LEU A 473 -12.33 -15.56 25.51
N SER A 474 -12.60 -16.14 24.33
CA SER A 474 -12.13 -17.49 23.99
C SER A 474 -10.61 -17.60 23.90
N LEU A 475 -9.95 -16.50 23.49
CA LEU A 475 -8.50 -16.45 23.35
C LEU A 475 -7.82 -15.95 24.64
N ALA A 476 -8.48 -15.14 25.47
CA ALA A 476 -7.86 -14.43 26.60
C ALA A 476 -6.98 -15.32 27.51
N GLU A 477 -7.38 -16.55 27.81
CA GLU A 477 -6.66 -17.47 28.68
C GLU A 477 -5.50 -18.22 28.00
N TRP A 478 -5.31 -18.07 26.69
CA TRP A 478 -4.24 -18.74 25.95
C TRP A 478 -2.89 -18.11 26.27
N THR A 479 -1.99 -18.91 26.86
CA THR A 479 -0.60 -18.52 27.11
C THR A 479 0.27 -18.82 25.90
N ASP A 480 0.15 -20.02 25.31
CA ASP A 480 0.90 -20.42 24.13
C ASP A 480 0.16 -20.02 22.85
N PRO A 481 0.81 -19.34 21.90
CA PRO A 481 0.14 -18.90 20.69
C PRO A 481 -0.23 -20.07 19.76
N ALA A 482 -1.46 -20.05 19.26
CA ALA A 482 -1.90 -20.93 18.18
C ALA A 482 -1.08 -20.66 16.91
N VAL A 483 -0.63 -21.71 16.24
CA VAL A 483 0.16 -21.60 15.01
C VAL A 483 -0.72 -21.93 13.81
N LEU A 484 -1.16 -20.89 13.10
CA LEU A 484 -1.89 -21.04 11.85
C LEU A 484 -0.91 -21.36 10.72
N ARG A 485 -1.19 -22.43 9.99
CA ARG A 485 -0.42 -22.86 8.81
C ARG A 485 -1.17 -22.49 7.54
N LEU A 486 -0.45 -22.37 6.45
CA LEU A 486 -1.05 -22.17 5.13
C LEU A 486 -1.43 -23.50 4.48
N THR A 487 -2.57 -23.53 3.80
CA THR A 487 -2.85 -24.54 2.77
C THR A 487 -1.87 -24.38 1.60
N PRO A 488 -1.65 -25.42 0.78
CA PRO A 488 -0.82 -25.30 -0.43
C PRO A 488 -1.28 -24.16 -1.36
N GLU A 489 -2.59 -23.97 -1.50
CA GLU A 489 -3.18 -22.91 -2.32
C GLU A 489 -2.89 -21.52 -1.74
N ALA A 490 -2.96 -21.36 -0.40
CA ALA A 490 -2.60 -20.12 0.26
C ALA A 490 -1.10 -19.79 0.17
N ASP A 491 -0.23 -20.79 0.32
CA ASP A 491 1.22 -20.59 0.11
C ASP A 491 1.51 -20.19 -1.34
N GLN A 492 0.85 -20.82 -2.32
CA GLN A 492 1.00 -20.45 -3.73
C GLN A 492 0.54 -19.00 -4.00
N ALA A 493 -0.62 -18.60 -3.47
CA ALA A 493 -1.13 -17.23 -3.60
C ALA A 493 -0.16 -16.20 -3.02
N LEU A 494 0.32 -16.43 -1.79
CA LEU A 494 1.29 -15.54 -1.14
C LEU A 494 2.64 -15.53 -1.89
N SER A 495 3.08 -16.67 -2.43
CA SER A 495 4.29 -16.77 -3.25
C SER A 495 4.19 -15.91 -4.51
N ALA A 496 3.05 -16.01 -5.21
CA ALA A 496 2.80 -15.22 -6.41
C ALA A 496 2.75 -13.72 -6.07
N TYR A 497 2.17 -13.39 -4.92
CA TYR A 497 2.14 -12.02 -4.43
C TYR A 497 3.54 -11.47 -4.14
N ASP A 498 4.37 -12.21 -3.43
CA ASP A 498 5.77 -11.86 -3.15
C ASP A 498 6.58 -11.66 -4.45
N GLN A 499 6.42 -12.56 -5.43
CA GLN A 499 7.04 -12.45 -6.76
C GLN A 499 6.55 -11.22 -7.54
N HIS A 500 5.32 -10.77 -7.31
CA HIS A 500 4.76 -9.57 -7.92
C HIS A 500 5.27 -8.28 -7.25
N ILE A 501 5.46 -8.28 -5.94
CA ILE A 501 5.92 -7.12 -5.16
C ILE A 501 7.43 -6.89 -5.33
N GLU A 502 8.25 -7.94 -5.32
CA GLU A 502 9.72 -7.83 -5.29
C GLU A 502 10.30 -6.94 -6.43
N PRO A 503 9.88 -7.05 -7.71
CA PRO A 503 10.33 -6.15 -8.76
C PRO A 503 9.92 -4.68 -8.55
N GLN A 504 8.82 -4.42 -7.84
CA GLN A 504 8.32 -3.07 -7.55
C GLN A 504 9.15 -2.35 -6.48
N LEU A 505 9.90 -3.10 -5.67
CA LEU A 505 10.82 -2.56 -4.66
C LEU A 505 12.13 -2.02 -5.24
N ARG A 506 12.39 -2.23 -6.54
CA ARG A 506 13.64 -1.80 -7.18
C ARG A 506 13.80 -0.28 -7.06
N PRO A 507 14.96 0.23 -6.59
CA PRO A 507 15.19 1.67 -6.43
C PRO A 507 15.07 2.49 -7.73
N ARG A 508 15.18 1.85 -8.89
CA ARG A 508 14.97 2.48 -10.21
C ARG A 508 13.86 1.75 -10.94
N GLY A 509 12.82 2.50 -11.32
CA GLY A 509 11.70 2.00 -12.12
C GLY A 509 10.70 1.10 -11.39
N GLY A 510 10.91 0.81 -10.10
CA GLY A 510 9.94 0.09 -9.28
C GLY A 510 8.90 1.05 -8.69
N ARG A 511 7.61 0.70 -8.80
CA ARG A 511 6.49 1.51 -8.28
C ARG A 511 6.65 1.88 -6.80
N LEU A 512 7.11 0.93 -5.99
CA LEU A 512 7.28 1.06 -4.54
C LEU A 512 8.73 1.43 -4.14
N GLY A 513 9.59 1.75 -5.11
CA GLY A 513 11.03 1.92 -4.90
C GLY A 513 11.39 3.03 -3.91
N HIS A 514 10.64 4.14 -3.89
CA HIS A 514 10.86 5.25 -2.95
C HIS A 514 10.31 4.97 -1.53
N ILE A 515 9.47 3.94 -1.36
CA ILE A 515 8.95 3.47 -0.07
C ILE A 515 9.41 2.04 0.29
N THR A 516 10.54 1.59 -0.26
CA THR A 516 11.06 0.22 -0.09
C THR A 516 11.12 -0.23 1.37
N LYS A 517 11.47 0.67 2.32
CA LYS A 517 11.50 0.35 3.75
C LYS A 517 10.15 -0.12 4.30
N TRP A 518 9.06 0.47 3.81
CA TRP A 518 7.69 0.13 4.16
C TRP A 518 7.23 -1.10 3.35
N ALA A 519 7.38 -1.04 2.03
CA ALA A 519 6.86 -2.05 1.11
C ALA A 519 7.48 -3.44 1.33
N SER A 520 8.74 -3.51 1.78
CA SER A 520 9.39 -4.78 2.18
C SER A 520 8.72 -5.51 3.35
N LYS A 521 7.82 -4.87 4.11
CA LYS A 521 7.04 -5.48 5.20
C LYS A 521 5.62 -5.87 4.78
N LEU A 522 5.21 -5.52 3.56
CA LEU A 522 3.83 -5.69 3.10
C LEU A 522 3.40 -7.16 3.04
N VAL A 523 4.28 -8.05 2.57
CA VAL A 523 3.99 -9.50 2.51
C VAL A 523 3.76 -10.08 3.91
N GLY A 524 4.60 -9.70 4.88
CA GLY A 524 4.41 -10.08 6.28
C GLY A 524 3.10 -9.53 6.85
N ALA A 525 2.80 -8.25 6.64
CA ALA A 525 1.55 -7.65 7.08
C ALA A 525 0.31 -8.30 6.44
N THR A 526 0.39 -8.67 5.16
CA THR A 526 -0.66 -9.41 4.43
C THR A 526 -0.92 -10.77 5.06
N ALA A 527 0.13 -11.50 5.44
CA ALA A 527 -0.02 -12.76 6.16
C ALA A 527 -0.71 -12.60 7.52
N ARG A 528 -0.37 -11.54 8.26
CA ARG A 528 -1.03 -11.20 9.53
C ARG A 528 -2.52 -10.94 9.32
N ILE A 529 -2.88 -10.16 8.30
CA ILE A 529 -4.28 -9.91 7.91
C ILE A 529 -4.99 -11.22 7.58
N ALA A 530 -4.37 -12.12 6.80
CA ALA A 530 -4.95 -13.42 6.47
C ALA A 530 -5.26 -14.24 7.73
N GLY A 531 -4.36 -14.26 8.71
CA GLY A 531 -4.60 -14.90 10.01
C GLY A 531 -5.81 -14.31 10.74
N LEU A 532 -5.96 -12.98 10.75
CA LEU A 532 -7.08 -12.30 11.40
C LEU A 532 -8.42 -12.57 10.69
N LEU A 533 -8.44 -12.51 9.35
CA LEU A 533 -9.64 -12.85 8.57
C LEU A 533 -10.03 -14.32 8.78
N HIS A 534 -9.04 -15.22 8.84
CA HIS A 534 -9.28 -16.65 9.07
C HIS A 534 -9.98 -16.89 10.41
N LEU A 535 -9.48 -16.27 11.50
CA LEU A 535 -10.10 -16.37 12.83
C LEU A 535 -11.51 -15.80 12.84
N ALA A 536 -11.71 -14.65 12.18
CA ALA A 536 -13.01 -14.00 12.09
C ALA A 536 -14.04 -14.81 11.27
N GLN A 537 -13.58 -15.63 10.33
CA GLN A 537 -14.43 -16.52 9.53
C GLN A 537 -14.73 -17.85 10.24
N HIS A 538 -13.78 -18.37 11.03
CA HIS A 538 -13.85 -19.67 11.70
C HIS A 538 -13.85 -19.51 13.23
N LEU A 539 -14.93 -18.95 13.77
CA LEU A 539 -14.99 -18.49 15.16
C LEU A 539 -14.71 -19.57 16.22
N ASP A 540 -15.15 -20.81 15.98
CA ASP A 540 -15.08 -21.88 16.99
C ASP A 540 -13.78 -22.69 16.92
N ASN A 541 -13.18 -22.81 15.73
CA ASN A 541 -12.10 -23.77 15.47
C ASN A 541 -11.00 -23.25 14.52
N GLY A 542 -11.00 -21.97 14.16
CA GLY A 542 -10.03 -21.37 13.23
C GLY A 542 -8.58 -21.54 13.67
N TYR A 543 -8.31 -21.56 14.98
CA TYR A 543 -6.96 -21.80 15.52
C TYR A 543 -6.42 -23.22 15.26
N THR A 544 -7.27 -24.17 14.81
CA THR A 544 -6.86 -25.53 14.45
C THR A 544 -6.82 -25.79 12.94
N GLN A 545 -7.36 -24.87 12.14
CA GLN A 545 -7.48 -25.04 10.71
C GLN A 545 -6.40 -24.24 9.97
N PRO A 546 -5.96 -24.72 8.79
CA PRO A 546 -5.05 -23.95 7.97
C PRO A 546 -5.77 -22.79 7.27
N ILE A 547 -5.03 -21.71 7.02
CA ILE A 547 -5.49 -20.57 6.23
C ILE A 547 -5.67 -21.03 4.77
N THR A 548 -6.86 -20.79 4.22
CA THR A 548 -7.24 -21.20 2.87
C THR A 548 -6.74 -20.19 1.83
N GLY A 549 -6.67 -20.62 0.56
CA GLY A 549 -6.32 -19.73 -0.55
C GLY A 549 -7.29 -18.55 -0.70
N GLU A 550 -8.59 -18.76 -0.43
CA GLU A 550 -9.61 -17.71 -0.44
C GLU A 550 -9.32 -16.63 0.61
N THR A 551 -9.06 -17.02 1.85
CA THR A 551 -8.70 -16.07 2.92
C THR A 551 -7.39 -15.34 2.63
N MET A 552 -6.42 -16.02 1.99
CA MET A 552 -5.16 -15.38 1.59
C MET A 552 -5.37 -14.35 0.48
N ASN A 553 -6.17 -14.67 -0.54
CA ASN A 553 -6.50 -13.73 -1.62
C ASN A 553 -7.27 -12.50 -1.10
N ALA A 554 -8.20 -12.71 -0.16
CA ALA A 554 -8.88 -11.63 0.56
C ALA A 554 -7.88 -10.71 1.28
N ALA A 555 -6.88 -11.28 1.95
CA ALA A 555 -5.83 -10.49 2.60
C ALA A 555 -4.93 -9.75 1.60
N ILE A 556 -4.60 -10.37 0.46
CA ILE A 556 -3.81 -9.75 -0.61
C ILE A 556 -4.54 -8.52 -1.18
N GLU A 557 -5.86 -8.60 -1.36
CA GLU A 557 -6.66 -7.46 -1.82
C GLU A 557 -6.59 -6.27 -0.83
N ILE A 558 -6.67 -6.55 0.48
CA ILE A 558 -6.45 -5.54 1.53
C ILE A 558 -4.99 -5.03 1.53
N GLY A 559 -4.01 -5.90 1.25
CA GLY A 559 -2.61 -5.54 1.11
C GLY A 559 -2.37 -4.54 -0.03
N GLU A 560 -2.93 -4.78 -1.21
CA GLU A 560 -2.86 -3.87 -2.37
C GLU A 560 -3.57 -2.54 -2.12
N TYR A 561 -4.70 -2.58 -1.40
CA TYR A 561 -5.36 -1.38 -0.90
C TYR A 561 -4.37 -0.52 -0.08
N PHE A 562 -3.71 -1.11 0.93
CA PHE A 562 -2.75 -0.37 1.76
C PHE A 562 -1.50 0.06 0.97
N ALA A 563 -1.05 -0.72 -0.01
CA ALA A 563 0.06 -0.33 -0.89
C ALA A 563 -0.23 0.95 -1.67
N THR A 564 -1.45 1.05 -2.19
CA THR A 564 -1.87 2.23 -2.97
C THR A 564 -2.02 3.46 -2.07
N HIS A 565 -2.62 3.32 -0.89
CA HIS A 565 -2.69 4.43 0.07
C HIS A 565 -1.32 4.84 0.63
N ALA A 566 -0.41 3.89 0.84
CA ALA A 566 0.94 4.18 1.33
C ALA A 566 1.69 5.10 0.35
N LEU A 567 1.59 4.88 -0.96
CA LEU A 567 2.18 5.78 -1.97
C LEU A 567 1.69 7.22 -1.78
N THR A 568 0.38 7.43 -1.59
CA THR A 568 -0.19 8.76 -1.33
C THR A 568 0.30 9.37 -0.02
N VAL A 569 0.37 8.56 1.05
CA VAL A 569 0.80 9.05 2.36
C VAL A 569 2.28 9.38 2.40
N PHE A 570 3.14 8.56 1.81
CA PHE A 570 4.59 8.84 1.77
C PHE A 570 4.90 10.04 0.87
N ASP A 571 4.13 10.28 -0.19
CA ASP A 571 4.21 11.52 -0.97
C ASP A 571 3.77 12.74 -0.17
N LEU A 572 2.74 12.62 0.69
CA LEU A 572 2.33 13.66 1.63
C LEU A 572 3.40 13.94 2.70
N MET A 573 4.08 12.90 3.19
CA MET A 573 5.19 12.99 4.15
C MET A 573 6.47 13.58 3.54
N GLY A 574 6.51 13.86 2.25
CA GLY A 574 7.69 14.37 1.55
C GLY A 574 8.80 13.33 1.36
N ALA A 575 8.46 12.03 1.35
CA ALA A 575 9.43 10.96 1.12
C ALA A 575 10.00 10.99 -0.31
N ASP A 576 9.22 11.47 -1.29
CA ASP A 576 9.76 11.82 -2.61
C ASP A 576 10.22 13.29 -2.64
N THR A 577 11.49 13.48 -2.27
CA THR A 577 12.15 14.79 -2.37
C THR A 577 12.14 15.36 -3.80
N THR A 578 12.04 14.53 -4.83
CA THR A 578 12.00 14.99 -6.24
C THR A 578 10.61 15.52 -6.58
N LEU A 579 9.55 14.80 -6.20
CA LEU A 579 8.17 15.26 -6.39
C LEU A 579 7.86 16.52 -5.56
N ALA A 580 8.31 16.56 -4.30
CA ALA A 580 8.17 17.75 -3.46
C ALA A 580 8.89 18.96 -4.08
N ARG A 581 10.12 18.78 -4.54
CA ARG A 581 10.87 19.81 -5.27
C ARG A 581 10.21 20.17 -6.61
N ALA A 582 9.56 19.23 -7.29
CA ALA A 582 8.84 19.46 -8.54
C ALA A 582 7.60 20.32 -8.32
N ARG A 583 6.88 20.13 -7.21
CA ARG A 583 5.78 21.02 -6.80
C ARG A 583 6.28 22.43 -6.51
N THR A 584 7.35 22.58 -5.72
CA THR A 584 7.96 23.89 -5.45
C THR A 584 8.43 24.56 -6.74
N LEU A 585 9.08 23.80 -7.62
CA LEU A 585 9.54 24.30 -8.91
C LEU A 585 8.36 24.73 -9.79
N LEU A 586 7.30 23.91 -9.89
CA LEU A 586 6.11 24.21 -10.66
C LEU A 586 5.42 25.49 -10.17
N SER A 587 5.23 25.65 -8.85
CA SER A 587 4.70 26.88 -8.25
C SER A 587 5.55 28.12 -8.60
N VAL A 588 6.88 28.00 -8.57
CA VAL A 588 7.76 29.10 -9.01
C VAL A 588 7.60 29.41 -10.49
N LEU A 589 7.41 28.40 -11.35
CA LEU A 589 7.17 28.60 -12.77
C LEU A 589 5.82 29.30 -13.03
N GLU A 590 4.77 28.90 -12.32
CA GLU A 590 3.42 29.50 -12.35
C GLU A 590 3.45 30.97 -11.87
N ASP A 591 4.07 31.22 -10.72
CA ASP A 591 4.14 32.57 -10.12
C ASP A 591 4.85 33.58 -11.02
N ASN A 592 5.86 33.13 -11.77
CA ASN A 592 6.66 33.99 -12.64
C ASN A 592 6.11 34.08 -14.08
N GLY A 593 5.28 33.12 -14.53
CA GLY A 593 4.61 33.16 -15.83
C GLY A 593 5.57 33.25 -17.03
N TRP A 594 6.77 32.67 -16.94
CA TRP A 594 7.76 32.79 -18.00
C TRP A 594 7.36 32.02 -19.28
N GLU A 595 7.81 32.50 -20.43
CA GLU A 595 7.74 31.73 -21.68
C GLU A 595 8.90 30.74 -21.80
N SER A 596 10.09 31.18 -21.37
CA SER A 596 11.26 30.32 -21.25
C SER A 596 12.18 30.84 -20.15
N VAL A 597 12.88 29.92 -19.48
CA VAL A 597 13.82 30.26 -18.40
C VAL A 597 15.13 29.51 -18.57
N SER A 598 16.25 30.17 -18.25
CA SER A 598 17.55 29.50 -18.23
C SER A 598 17.72 28.72 -16.93
N ARG A 599 18.48 27.63 -16.94
CA ARG A 599 18.80 26.85 -15.72
C ARG A 599 19.39 27.72 -14.59
N ARG A 600 20.16 28.75 -14.94
CA ARG A 600 20.77 29.68 -13.98
C ARG A 600 19.74 30.61 -13.33
N ASP A 601 18.85 31.18 -14.14
CA ASP A 601 17.84 32.15 -13.65
C ASP A 601 16.77 31.44 -12.83
N LEU A 602 16.41 30.22 -13.25
CA LEU A 602 15.52 29.34 -12.50
C LEU A 602 16.10 29.02 -11.12
N PHE A 603 17.36 28.57 -11.06
CA PHE A 603 18.05 28.27 -9.80
C PHE A 603 18.19 29.49 -8.88
N ALA A 604 18.28 30.71 -9.43
CA ALA A 604 18.38 31.94 -8.64
C ALA A 604 17.08 32.30 -7.90
N LYS A 605 15.93 31.74 -8.32
CA LYS A 605 14.61 31.97 -7.71
C LYS A 605 14.22 30.90 -6.69
N LEU A 606 14.96 29.80 -6.61
CA LEU A 606 14.66 28.68 -5.71
C LEU A 606 15.37 28.84 -4.36
N SER A 607 14.73 28.33 -3.30
CA SER A 607 15.30 28.36 -1.96
C SER A 607 16.58 27.52 -1.88
N ARG A 608 17.62 28.06 -1.24
CA ARG A 608 18.88 27.35 -0.99
C ARG A 608 18.75 26.26 0.08
N SER A 609 17.70 26.28 0.89
CA SER A 609 17.40 25.19 1.82
C SER A 609 16.81 23.96 1.10
N GLU A 610 16.06 24.17 0.02
CA GLU A 610 15.37 23.11 -0.72
C GLU A 610 16.18 22.62 -1.93
N PHE A 611 16.90 23.53 -2.61
CA PHE A 611 17.81 23.27 -3.72
C PHE A 611 19.25 23.73 -3.38
N PRO A 612 20.02 22.93 -2.62
CA PRO A 612 21.37 23.30 -2.20
C PRO A 612 22.34 23.47 -3.38
N SER A 613 22.19 22.65 -4.43
CA SER A 613 23.06 22.63 -5.61
C SER A 613 22.29 22.72 -6.92
N VAL A 614 22.96 23.15 -7.98
CA VAL A 614 22.38 23.16 -9.34
C VAL A 614 22.07 21.73 -9.83
N GLY A 615 22.74 20.71 -9.29
CA GLY A 615 22.48 19.31 -9.64
C GLY A 615 21.12 18.80 -9.16
N ASP A 616 20.54 19.45 -8.14
CA ASP A 616 19.22 19.10 -7.60
C ASP A 616 18.07 19.44 -8.56
N LEU A 617 18.34 20.27 -9.59
CA LEU A 617 17.35 20.64 -10.61
C LEU A 617 17.13 19.55 -11.66
N GLU A 618 18.16 18.77 -12.00
CA GLU A 618 18.12 17.81 -13.10
C GLU A 618 16.96 16.80 -12.93
N PRO A 619 16.85 16.03 -11.82
CA PRO A 619 15.77 15.05 -11.67
C PRO A 619 14.38 15.68 -11.62
N VAL A 620 14.28 16.91 -11.10
CA VAL A 620 13.03 17.66 -11.00
C VAL A 620 12.56 18.17 -12.36
N THR A 621 13.48 18.68 -13.18
CA THR A 621 13.15 19.18 -14.52
C THR A 621 12.82 18.06 -15.49
N VAL A 622 13.45 16.88 -15.33
CA VAL A 622 13.06 15.66 -16.08
C VAL A 622 11.63 15.25 -15.73
N LEU A 623 11.28 15.22 -14.44
CA LEU A 623 9.91 14.90 -14.01
C LEU A 623 8.88 15.90 -14.56
N LEU A 624 9.15 17.21 -14.50
CA LEU A 624 8.25 18.21 -15.10
C LEU A 624 8.17 18.11 -16.63
N GLU A 625 9.22 17.64 -17.31
CA GLU A 625 9.21 17.39 -18.76
C GLU A 625 8.34 16.18 -19.11
N GLU A 626 8.46 15.09 -18.35
CA GLU A 626 7.63 13.87 -18.50
C GLU A 626 6.15 14.15 -18.26
N HIS A 627 5.82 15.05 -17.32
CA HIS A 627 4.46 15.50 -17.06
C HIS A 627 3.97 16.59 -18.02
N GLY A 628 4.77 17.00 -19.00
CA GLY A 628 4.38 17.95 -20.05
C GLY A 628 4.35 19.42 -19.61
N TYR A 629 4.86 19.77 -18.43
CA TYR A 629 4.90 21.17 -17.94
C TYR A 629 6.02 22.00 -18.56
N LEU A 630 7.11 21.36 -19.00
CA LEU A 630 8.22 22.05 -19.66
C LEU A 630 8.84 21.18 -20.77
N ARG A 631 9.65 21.80 -21.63
CA ARG A 631 10.47 21.10 -22.66
C ARG A 631 11.87 21.68 -22.67
N ILE A 632 12.90 20.84 -22.79
CA ILE A 632 14.28 21.31 -22.94
C ILE A 632 14.53 21.71 -24.40
N ALA A 633 14.75 23.00 -24.62
CA ALA A 633 15.18 23.51 -25.91
C ALA A 633 16.65 23.92 -25.88
N THR A 634 17.42 23.35 -26.81
CA THR A 634 18.76 23.85 -27.12
C THR A 634 18.62 24.86 -28.26
N PRO A 635 18.87 26.17 -28.02
CA PRO A 635 18.73 27.16 -29.08
C PRO A 635 19.75 26.88 -30.21
N PRO A 636 19.38 27.13 -31.48
CA PRO A 636 20.25 26.85 -32.62
C PRO A 636 21.56 27.62 -32.52
N ARG A 637 22.69 26.97 -32.88
CA ARG A 637 24.00 27.62 -32.85
C ARG A 637 24.04 28.74 -33.89
N THR A 638 24.24 29.98 -33.43
CA THR A 638 24.37 31.16 -34.29
C THR A 638 25.78 31.33 -34.89
N GLY A 639 26.69 30.36 -34.72
CA GLY A 639 28.05 30.41 -35.29
C GLY A 639 28.89 29.13 -35.12
N LYS A 640 29.99 29.02 -35.88
CA LYS A 640 30.91 27.86 -35.90
C LYS A 640 31.96 27.82 -34.77
N ARG A 641 32.15 28.92 -34.01
CA ARG A 641 33.11 29.00 -32.89
C ARG A 641 32.43 29.54 -31.63
N GLY A 642 32.66 28.88 -30.49
CA GLY A 642 32.11 29.24 -29.18
C GLY A 642 31.52 28.04 -28.41
N ARG A 643 31.44 28.18 -27.08
CA ARG A 643 30.77 27.20 -26.19
C ARG A 643 29.29 27.08 -26.63
N PRO A 644 28.73 25.85 -26.75
CA PRO A 644 27.32 25.67 -27.08
C PRO A 644 26.43 26.50 -26.14
N PRO A 645 25.36 27.12 -26.65
CA PRO A 645 24.45 27.88 -25.80
C PRO A 645 23.83 26.95 -24.75
N ALA A 646 23.66 27.46 -23.53
CA ALA A 646 23.11 26.68 -22.43
C ALA A 646 21.65 26.29 -22.73
N PRO A 647 21.23 25.06 -22.39
CA PRO A 647 19.85 24.63 -22.57
C PRO A 647 18.88 25.55 -21.82
N ARG A 648 17.75 25.85 -22.45
CA ARG A 648 16.63 26.62 -21.87
C ARG A 648 15.44 25.70 -21.66
N TYR A 649 14.67 25.98 -20.62
CA TYR A 649 13.38 25.33 -20.40
C TYR A 649 12.30 26.19 -21.05
N LEU A 650 11.59 25.65 -22.03
CA LEU A 650 10.34 26.22 -22.54
C LEU A 650 9.22 25.77 -21.62
N LEU A 651 8.25 26.65 -21.31
CA LEU A 651 7.19 26.37 -20.35
C LEU A 651 5.82 26.25 -21.01
N HIS A 652 4.98 25.37 -20.48
CA HIS A 652 3.62 25.12 -20.95
C HIS A 652 2.77 26.42 -20.90
N PRO A 653 1.99 26.76 -21.94
CA PRO A 653 1.17 27.99 -22.00
C PRO A 653 0.19 28.17 -20.84
N GLN A 654 -0.44 27.09 -20.35
CA GLN A 654 -1.34 27.13 -19.18
C GLN A 654 -0.69 27.69 -17.91
N LEU A 655 0.64 27.58 -17.75
CA LEU A 655 1.36 28.17 -16.60
C LEU A 655 1.36 29.71 -16.64
N ARG A 656 0.97 30.32 -17.77
CA ARG A 656 0.80 31.77 -17.94
C ARG A 656 -0.65 32.21 -17.72
N GLU A 657 -1.62 31.33 -17.97
CA GLU A 657 -3.06 31.61 -17.86
C GLU A 657 -3.57 31.61 -16.41
N ALA A 658 -2.88 30.91 -15.50
CA ALA A 658 -3.19 30.90 -14.06
C ALA A 658 -3.11 32.28 -13.35
N LYS A 659 -2.73 33.34 -14.08
CA LYS A 659 -2.57 34.71 -13.59
C LYS A 659 -3.47 35.75 -14.29
N ALA A 660 -4.34 35.32 -15.21
CA ALA A 660 -5.24 36.18 -15.97
C ALA A 660 -6.56 36.48 -15.22
#